data_AF-A0A812YBW9-F1
#
_entry.id   AF-A0A812YBW9-F1
#
_cell.length_a   1.000
_cell.length_b   1.000
_cell.length_c   1.000
_cell.angle_alpha   90.00
_cell.angle_beta   90.00
_cell.angle_gamma   90.00
#
_symmetry.space_group_name_H-M   'P 1'
#
loop_
_entity.id
_entity.type
_entity.pdbx_description
1 polymer ?
#
loop_
_entity_poly.entity_id
_entity_poly.type
_entity_poly.pdbx_seq_one_letter_code
_entity_poly.pdbx_strand_id
1 'polypeptide(L)'
;MKETKGCSSPAMDELLALTGLKKVKMTAINLYKSALQFQRMPADVRKKNPLNLNYCFLGNPGTGKTTVARLFASVLHDSGLRSKSTFKECTAQKLKDDGVDEFRKLAQEALDGVIFIDEAYDLDPAGDKFKGAPVVNELITLTENERARLTCILAGYEDDMNAKIYAYNTGLKSRFNEVIFEDFDAKELAQIWTHMRSQRGWSEEDPRLTDVVVRRMMKSCGKKGFGNAREVRKCLEAAAERAMGRADFDPEAMLLQFVDVVGEDPRSNPKLQRVRDDIERKTGWKKIKKTIDVLIMVCGTNYQRELDGEKPLPVFLNRMFLGNPGTGKTTCAQLYGELLKNLGFLSSGDVVFKTAGDLGGSVVGEAQQKVLGVLQSAAGKVLVIDEAYNLNDSMYGKQVLDVLVEKVQGGENDDIAVLLLGYEDQMLSMLREQNPGLARRFPPEQAFYFEDYSDQELMQILRVHCQSEGVKPTMEFQEKARKKLDMLRRSESHFGNAGAVMNLVKAATLEASSRAQGEGQIRLEPSDIDIGPEDDVQQDPFAPLDKLYRMDGIRKKLEQLSNAFAVAQEEGDEAPELGHFVFTGAPGTGKTTVARVMAQILFHLRLLAKDRVQETSGLNLTGEYVGQTKKKVEEQLEAAKGGVLFIDEAYELGKGPFGQEACTAIVAAMTDPKYAGVVIIIAGYPGDINKMLDSNPGLKSRFTHFFEFPDWTAGDCVDLIQKRAAQGSYGLTAAAATVLEEGFQHLRKLDGWGNARDVDKVWKASLQQRADRVVEKSEGAEKTLQASDVQPAIGNLLAARRPKAAPSMPMFSWDDLSCQMPDSRTKEQPTESLKLGEAEATPAPAEAAPDPMDMEQRDPGVSDEDWQELQQAKEAFAQEEARVARELQELEERLKEEAARREQERCIPRSTGTSFASYTRDGSCANMKSLLDFLRLLLCLSLQTAWKPGMTLPGL
;
A
#
# COMPACT_ATOMS: atom_id res chain seq x y z
N MET A 1 5.15 63.66 -9.49
CA MET A 1 6.49 63.76 -10.12
C MET A 1 6.43 64.31 -11.53
N LYS A 2 5.57 63.79 -12.44
CA LYS A 2 5.32 64.42 -13.75
C LYS A 2 5.05 65.92 -13.65
N GLU A 3 3.97 66.29 -12.97
CA GLU A 3 3.55 67.69 -12.74
C GLU A 3 4.59 68.53 -11.99
N THR A 4 5.33 67.90 -11.06
CA THR A 4 6.20 68.58 -10.10
C THR A 4 7.67 68.66 -10.50
N LYS A 5 8.11 67.92 -11.54
CA LYS A 5 9.52 67.86 -12.00
C LYS A 5 9.66 67.83 -13.52
N GLY A 6 8.58 67.84 -14.30
CA GLY A 6 8.62 67.84 -15.77
C GLY A 6 9.06 66.52 -16.42
N CYS A 7 9.29 65.46 -15.63
CA CYS A 7 9.78 64.18 -16.15
C CYS A 7 8.60 63.35 -16.69
N SER A 8 8.44 63.30 -18.03
CA SER A 8 7.44 62.48 -18.70
C SER A 8 8.10 61.47 -19.63
N SER A 9 7.62 60.23 -19.59
CA SER A 9 8.01 59.13 -20.49
C SER A 9 6.72 58.43 -20.93
N PRO A 10 6.37 58.42 -22.23
CA PRO A 10 5.19 57.70 -22.73
C PRO A 10 5.28 56.19 -22.44
N ALA A 11 6.48 55.61 -22.55
CA ALA A 11 6.70 54.19 -22.26
C ALA A 11 6.46 53.83 -20.78
N MET A 12 6.72 54.76 -19.85
CA MET A 12 6.37 54.57 -18.44
C MET A 12 4.85 54.58 -18.23
N ASP A 13 4.10 55.43 -18.95
CA ASP A 13 2.64 55.44 -18.84
C ASP A 13 2.02 54.13 -19.34
N GLU A 14 2.49 53.66 -20.50
CA GLU A 14 2.08 52.38 -21.07
C GLU A 14 2.37 51.22 -20.11
N LEU A 15 3.59 51.18 -19.53
CA LEU A 15 3.97 50.19 -18.53
C LEU A 15 3.10 50.23 -17.27
N LEU A 16 2.69 51.42 -16.81
CA LEU A 16 1.81 51.58 -15.65
C LEU A 16 0.35 51.20 -15.96
N ALA A 17 -0.09 51.38 -17.21
CA ALA A 17 -1.42 51.01 -17.69
C ALA A 17 -1.62 49.50 -17.91
N LEU A 18 -0.55 48.71 -18.12
CA LEU A 18 -0.64 47.24 -18.21
C LEU A 18 -1.34 46.63 -16.97
N THR A 19 -2.08 45.54 -17.15
CA THR A 19 -2.73 44.83 -16.03
C THR A 19 -1.69 44.21 -15.08
N GLY A 20 -1.96 44.25 -13.76
CA GLY A 20 -1.15 43.62 -12.72
C GLY A 20 0.28 44.17 -12.58
N LEU A 21 1.26 43.25 -12.47
CA LEU A 21 2.71 43.50 -12.49
C LEU A 21 3.23 44.50 -11.43
N LYS A 22 2.70 44.42 -10.19
CA LYS A 22 3.00 45.36 -9.09
C LYS A 22 4.51 45.50 -8.79
N LYS A 23 5.23 44.37 -8.66
CA LYS A 23 6.69 44.36 -8.42
C LYS A 23 7.46 45.02 -9.57
N VAL A 24 7.18 44.63 -10.81
CA VAL A 24 7.80 45.16 -12.03
C VAL A 24 7.62 46.68 -12.14
N LYS A 25 6.39 47.18 -11.94
CA LYS A 25 6.08 48.62 -11.94
C LYS A 25 6.85 49.37 -10.86
N MET A 26 6.95 48.81 -9.65
CA MET A 26 7.75 49.40 -8.57
C MET A 26 9.24 49.47 -8.91
N THR A 27 9.79 48.42 -9.52
CA THR A 27 11.18 48.40 -10.01
C THR A 27 11.42 49.47 -11.07
N ALA A 28 10.52 49.61 -12.05
CA ALA A 28 10.62 50.64 -13.08
C ALA A 28 10.54 52.08 -12.51
N ILE A 29 9.60 52.32 -11.57
CA ILE A 29 9.49 53.60 -10.85
C ILE A 29 10.78 53.89 -10.07
N ASN A 30 11.35 52.90 -9.39
CA ASN A 30 12.56 53.09 -8.58
C ASN A 30 13.81 53.28 -9.45
N LEU A 31 13.94 52.57 -10.57
CA LEU A 31 14.95 52.84 -11.60
C LEU A 31 14.86 54.29 -12.08
N TYR A 32 13.66 54.77 -12.45
CA TYR A 32 13.46 56.12 -12.96
C TYR A 32 13.77 57.20 -11.89
N LYS A 33 13.44 56.96 -10.61
CA LYS A 33 13.88 57.80 -9.48
C LYS A 33 15.41 57.86 -9.38
N SER A 34 16.06 56.70 -9.42
CA SER A 34 17.53 56.59 -9.33
C SER A 34 18.22 57.27 -10.51
N ALA A 35 17.68 57.14 -11.73
CA ALA A 35 18.16 57.84 -12.91
C ALA A 35 18.17 59.36 -12.72
N LEU A 36 17.06 59.93 -12.26
CA LEU A 36 16.92 61.38 -12.02
C LEU A 36 17.90 61.89 -10.96
N GLN A 37 18.20 61.11 -9.92
CA GLN A 37 19.21 61.50 -8.93
C GLN A 37 20.63 61.33 -9.46
N PHE A 38 20.90 60.25 -10.20
CA PHE A 38 22.20 60.00 -10.84
C PHE A 38 22.56 61.11 -11.83
N GLN A 39 21.62 61.56 -12.67
CA GLN A 39 21.83 62.68 -13.59
C GLN A 39 22.16 64.01 -12.90
N ARG A 40 21.65 64.23 -11.67
CA ARG A 40 21.96 65.42 -10.86
C ARG A 40 23.35 65.36 -10.23
N MET A 41 24.03 64.22 -10.24
CA MET A 41 25.39 64.10 -9.71
C MET A 41 26.43 64.66 -10.70
N PRO A 42 27.49 65.33 -10.20
CA PRO A 42 28.63 65.74 -11.02
C PRO A 42 29.23 64.56 -11.81
N ALA A 43 29.76 64.81 -13.00
CA ALA A 43 30.25 63.77 -13.90
C ALA A 43 31.32 62.87 -13.25
N ASP A 44 32.18 63.43 -12.41
CA ASP A 44 33.25 62.69 -11.72
C ASP A 44 32.72 61.80 -10.58
N VAL A 45 31.61 62.20 -9.95
CA VAL A 45 30.90 61.39 -8.95
C VAL A 45 30.14 60.25 -9.62
N ARG A 46 29.50 60.51 -10.78
CA ARG A 46 28.85 59.49 -11.60
C ARG A 46 29.81 58.39 -12.04
N LYS A 47 31.02 58.76 -12.52
CA LYS A 47 32.06 57.80 -12.92
C LYS A 47 32.52 56.88 -11.77
N LYS A 48 32.52 57.40 -10.53
CA LYS A 48 32.89 56.63 -9.33
C LYS A 48 31.76 55.74 -8.77
N ASN A 49 30.52 55.95 -9.19
CA ASN A 49 29.34 55.26 -8.67
C ASN A 49 28.45 54.74 -9.82
N PRO A 50 28.93 53.82 -10.67
CA PRO A 50 28.16 53.30 -11.79
C PRO A 50 26.91 52.55 -11.30
N LEU A 51 25.75 52.84 -11.90
CA LEU A 51 24.52 52.10 -11.63
C LEU A 51 24.59 50.69 -12.24
N ASN A 52 24.05 49.70 -11.53
CA ASN A 52 23.84 48.38 -12.13
C ASN A 52 22.57 48.40 -12.98
N LEU A 53 22.73 48.26 -14.30
CA LEU A 53 21.63 48.37 -15.27
C LEU A 53 21.40 47.07 -16.07
N ASN A 54 21.91 45.94 -15.60
CA ASN A 54 21.61 44.61 -16.14
C ASN A 54 20.50 43.95 -15.31
N TYR A 55 19.59 43.22 -15.95
CA TYR A 55 18.39 42.68 -15.30
C TYR A 55 18.12 41.21 -15.65
N CYS A 56 17.59 40.45 -14.69
CA CYS A 56 17.10 39.10 -14.93
C CYS A 56 15.60 39.05 -14.64
N PHE A 57 14.79 38.81 -15.67
CA PHE A 57 13.34 38.75 -15.62
C PHE A 57 12.90 37.31 -15.39
N LEU A 58 12.53 37.00 -14.15
CA LEU A 58 12.20 35.67 -13.68
C LEU A 58 10.68 35.50 -13.59
N GLY A 59 10.14 34.42 -14.16
CA GLY A 59 8.72 34.06 -13.99
C GLY A 59 8.18 33.16 -15.11
N ASN A 60 6.93 32.73 -14.97
CA ASN A 60 6.24 31.84 -15.93
C ASN A 60 6.04 32.47 -17.33
N PRO A 61 5.63 31.68 -18.34
CA PRO A 61 5.42 32.16 -19.70
C PRO A 61 4.19 33.07 -19.75
N GLY A 62 4.16 34.03 -20.67
CA GLY A 62 2.98 34.89 -20.85
C GLY A 62 2.68 35.87 -19.70
N THR A 63 3.54 35.98 -18.69
CA THR A 63 3.54 37.06 -17.67
C THR A 63 3.95 38.44 -18.25
N GLY A 64 4.33 38.50 -19.53
CA GLY A 64 4.61 39.76 -20.24
C GLY A 64 6.09 40.19 -20.26
N LYS A 65 7.03 39.32 -19.87
CA LYS A 65 8.50 39.60 -19.83
C LYS A 65 9.01 40.36 -21.06
N THR A 66 8.77 39.84 -22.27
CA THR A 66 9.22 40.42 -23.56
C THR A 66 8.57 41.79 -23.83
N THR A 67 7.27 41.94 -23.57
CA THR A 67 6.53 43.20 -23.71
C THR A 67 7.06 44.26 -22.75
N VAL A 68 7.26 43.90 -21.49
CA VAL A 68 7.85 44.78 -20.48
C VAL A 68 9.28 45.14 -20.86
N ALA A 69 10.12 44.20 -21.30
CA ALA A 69 11.53 44.47 -21.64
C ALA A 69 11.66 45.55 -22.73
N ARG A 70 10.76 45.53 -23.72
CA ARG A 70 10.70 46.54 -24.78
C ARG A 70 10.33 47.92 -24.24
N LEU A 71 9.30 48.02 -23.39
CA LEU A 71 8.95 49.27 -22.70
C LEU A 71 10.05 49.74 -21.75
N PHE A 72 10.73 48.81 -21.07
CA PHE A 72 11.82 49.08 -20.13
C PHE A 72 13.05 49.66 -20.85
N ALA A 73 13.32 49.24 -22.09
CA ALA A 73 14.35 49.84 -22.94
C ALA A 73 14.03 51.29 -23.32
N SER A 74 12.77 51.59 -23.69
CA SER A 74 12.30 52.96 -23.91
C SER A 74 12.38 53.80 -22.63
N VAL A 75 12.02 53.25 -21.46
CA VAL A 75 12.16 53.92 -20.16
C VAL A 75 13.63 54.22 -19.81
N LEU A 76 14.57 53.33 -20.12
CA LEU A 76 16.01 53.54 -19.95
C LEU A 76 16.54 54.69 -20.83
N HIS A 77 16.03 54.81 -22.06
CA HIS A 77 16.31 55.93 -22.95
C HIS A 77 15.68 57.24 -22.44
N ASP A 78 14.38 57.26 -22.13
CA ASP A 78 13.64 58.45 -21.67
C ASP A 78 14.12 58.96 -20.30
N SER A 79 14.70 58.08 -19.48
CA SER A 79 15.39 58.43 -18.24
C SER A 79 16.82 58.92 -18.44
N GLY A 80 17.34 58.91 -19.68
CA GLY A 80 18.69 59.30 -20.06
C GLY A 80 19.80 58.46 -19.41
N LEU A 81 19.54 57.18 -19.14
CA LEU A 81 20.54 56.18 -18.75
C LEU A 81 21.15 55.44 -19.95
N ARG A 82 20.45 55.45 -21.08
CA ARG A 82 20.89 54.93 -22.39
C ARG A 82 20.69 56.03 -23.43
N SER A 83 21.61 56.20 -24.37
CA SER A 83 21.53 57.29 -25.37
C SER A 83 20.82 56.88 -26.66
N LYS A 84 20.46 55.60 -26.81
CA LYS A 84 19.59 55.08 -27.88
C LYS A 84 18.44 54.27 -27.27
N SER A 85 17.30 54.30 -27.93
CA SER A 85 16.16 53.40 -27.66
C SER A 85 16.30 52.04 -28.37
N THR A 86 17.52 51.66 -28.79
CA THR A 86 17.78 50.40 -29.49
C THR A 86 17.41 49.21 -28.60
N PHE A 87 16.54 48.33 -29.10
CA PHE A 87 16.17 47.08 -28.46
C PHE A 87 16.44 45.92 -29.43
N LYS A 88 17.33 45.01 -29.05
CA LYS A 88 17.66 43.81 -29.82
C LYS A 88 17.18 42.58 -29.07
N GLU A 89 16.24 41.85 -29.68
CA GLU A 89 15.59 40.66 -29.13
C GLU A 89 16.17 39.41 -29.79
N CYS A 90 16.62 38.45 -29.00
CA CYS A 90 17.07 37.14 -29.46
C CYS A 90 16.66 36.04 -28.46
N THR A 91 16.53 34.81 -28.95
CA THR A 91 16.28 33.62 -28.10
C THR A 91 17.58 32.86 -27.88
N ALA A 92 17.72 32.22 -26.72
CA ALA A 92 18.87 31.37 -26.41
C ALA A 92 19.13 30.30 -27.49
N GLN A 93 18.08 29.67 -28.02
CA GLN A 93 18.20 28.68 -29.08
C GLN A 93 18.83 29.27 -30.35
N LYS A 94 18.35 30.44 -30.80
CA LYS A 94 18.92 31.11 -31.98
C LYS A 94 20.40 31.47 -31.76
N LEU A 95 20.79 31.93 -30.58
CA LEU A 95 22.20 32.23 -30.26
C LEU A 95 23.11 30.99 -30.30
N LYS A 96 22.60 29.81 -29.92
CA LYS A 96 23.34 28.53 -30.05
C LYS A 96 23.51 28.08 -31.51
N ASP A 97 22.58 28.45 -32.38
CA ASP A 97 22.61 28.06 -33.79
C ASP A 97 23.40 29.06 -34.66
N ASP A 98 23.30 30.36 -34.38
CA ASP A 98 24.07 31.42 -35.05
C ASP A 98 25.52 31.56 -34.52
N GLY A 99 25.77 31.16 -33.27
CA GLY A 99 27.10 31.16 -32.64
C GLY A 99 27.56 32.50 -32.04
N VAL A 100 28.76 32.49 -31.45
CA VAL A 100 29.29 33.63 -30.65
C VAL A 100 29.60 34.87 -31.48
N ASP A 101 30.07 34.69 -32.72
CA ASP A 101 30.50 35.81 -33.56
C ASP A 101 29.30 36.70 -33.97
N GLU A 102 28.16 36.08 -34.29
CA GLU A 102 26.92 36.81 -34.54
C GLU A 102 26.35 37.39 -33.24
N PHE A 103 26.53 36.74 -32.09
CA PHE A 103 26.18 37.33 -30.78
C PHE A 103 27.01 38.59 -30.48
N ARG A 104 28.33 38.61 -30.75
CA ARG A 104 29.13 39.85 -30.63
C ARG A 104 28.63 40.95 -31.54
N LYS A 105 28.26 40.62 -32.78
CA LYS A 105 27.71 41.58 -33.74
C LYS A 105 26.37 42.14 -33.25
N LEU A 106 25.46 41.30 -32.75
CA LEU A 106 24.20 41.74 -32.12
C LEU A 106 24.44 42.64 -30.91
N ALA A 107 25.44 42.33 -30.07
CA ALA A 107 25.81 43.17 -28.93
C ALA A 107 26.41 44.52 -29.37
N GLN A 108 27.23 44.55 -30.41
CA GLN A 108 27.75 45.79 -31.01
C GLN A 108 26.64 46.66 -31.61
N GLU A 109 25.66 46.06 -32.30
CA GLU A 109 24.46 46.76 -32.79
C GLU A 109 23.58 47.29 -31.66
N ALA A 110 23.56 46.62 -30.50
CA ALA A 110 22.82 47.02 -29.30
C ALA A 110 23.55 48.06 -28.42
N LEU A 111 24.79 48.45 -28.76
CA LEU A 111 25.56 49.44 -27.98
C LEU A 111 24.79 50.76 -27.80
N ASP A 112 24.87 51.30 -26.59
CA ASP A 112 24.13 52.46 -26.10
C ASP A 112 22.61 52.24 -25.89
N GLY A 113 22.14 50.99 -25.98
CA GLY A 113 20.74 50.57 -25.77
C GLY A 113 20.61 49.26 -24.96
N VAL A 114 19.70 48.38 -25.37
CA VAL A 114 19.32 47.15 -24.67
C VAL A 114 19.41 45.92 -25.58
N ILE A 115 20.01 44.84 -25.05
CA ILE A 115 19.91 43.48 -25.59
C ILE A 115 19.04 42.63 -24.65
N PHE A 116 18.08 41.90 -25.20
CA PHE A 116 17.16 41.02 -24.49
C PHE A 116 17.31 39.59 -25.00
N ILE A 117 17.67 38.67 -24.10
CA ILE A 117 17.81 37.24 -24.37
C ILE A 117 16.63 36.52 -23.71
N ASP A 118 15.67 36.05 -24.52
CA ASP A 118 14.56 35.22 -24.04
C ASP A 118 14.99 33.76 -23.88
N GLU A 119 14.33 33.07 -22.95
CA GLU A 119 14.58 31.67 -22.58
C GLU A 119 16.08 31.40 -22.29
N ALA A 120 16.75 32.34 -21.62
CA ALA A 120 18.20 32.38 -21.44
C ALA A 120 18.81 31.14 -20.77
N TYR A 121 18.02 30.40 -19.99
CA TYR A 121 18.42 29.12 -19.36
C TYR A 121 18.74 28.03 -20.41
N ASP A 122 18.18 28.09 -21.62
CA ASP A 122 18.45 27.13 -22.69
C ASP A 122 19.82 27.32 -23.35
N LEU A 123 20.60 28.32 -22.94
CA LEU A 123 22.04 28.37 -23.23
C LEU A 123 22.80 27.25 -22.53
N ASP A 124 22.29 26.71 -21.41
CA ASP A 124 22.80 25.53 -20.68
C ASP A 124 24.34 25.28 -20.80
N PRO A 125 25.19 26.17 -20.25
CA PRO A 125 26.64 26.10 -20.43
C PRO A 125 27.30 24.88 -19.77
N ALA A 126 26.57 24.16 -18.90
CA ALA A 126 27.03 22.92 -18.29
C ALA A 126 26.76 21.70 -19.19
N GLY A 127 25.55 21.62 -19.78
CA GLY A 127 25.14 20.57 -20.70
C GLY A 127 25.68 20.74 -22.12
N ASP A 128 25.57 21.95 -22.70
CA ASP A 128 26.05 22.28 -24.05
C ASP A 128 27.31 23.15 -23.99
N LYS A 129 28.45 22.47 -23.78
CA LYS A 129 29.77 23.11 -23.72
C LYS A 129 30.27 23.63 -25.07
N PHE A 130 29.66 23.24 -26.18
CA PHE A 130 30.14 23.59 -27.54
C PHE A 130 29.44 24.80 -28.12
N LYS A 131 28.12 24.93 -27.94
CA LYS A 131 27.33 26.09 -28.42
C LYS A 131 26.97 27.05 -27.28
N GLY A 132 26.64 26.52 -26.11
CA GLY A 132 26.12 27.27 -24.97
C GLY A 132 27.18 28.07 -24.19
N ALA A 133 28.17 27.35 -23.65
CA ALA A 133 29.22 27.95 -22.81
C ALA A 133 29.98 29.12 -23.48
N PRO A 134 30.32 29.09 -24.78
CA PRO A 134 30.99 30.20 -25.44
C PRO A 134 30.14 31.50 -25.46
N VAL A 135 28.83 31.40 -25.66
CA VAL A 135 27.91 32.56 -25.63
C VAL A 135 27.78 33.13 -24.22
N VAL A 136 27.68 32.27 -23.19
CA VAL A 136 27.62 32.71 -21.78
C VAL A 136 28.91 33.41 -21.34
N ASN A 137 30.08 32.94 -21.78
CA ASN A 137 31.36 33.58 -21.48
C ASN A 137 31.51 34.95 -22.16
N GLU A 138 31.04 35.09 -23.40
CA GLU A 138 30.98 36.37 -24.10
C GLU A 138 30.01 37.34 -23.39
N LEU A 139 28.83 36.85 -22.96
CA LEU A 139 27.87 37.62 -22.18
C LEU A 139 28.46 38.15 -20.87
N ILE A 140 29.21 37.32 -20.12
CA ILE A 140 29.95 37.76 -18.92
C ILE A 140 30.90 38.91 -19.28
N THR A 141 31.71 38.73 -20.31
CA THR A 141 32.70 39.72 -20.78
C THR A 141 32.04 41.06 -21.16
N LEU A 142 30.94 41.01 -21.92
CA LEU A 142 30.18 42.19 -22.33
C LEU A 142 29.52 42.91 -21.14
N THR A 143 28.95 42.17 -20.19
CA THR A 143 28.28 42.76 -19.01
C THR A 143 29.24 43.47 -18.05
N GLU A 144 30.52 43.11 -18.06
CA GLU A 144 31.58 43.79 -17.32
C GLU A 144 32.12 45.00 -18.09
N ASN A 145 32.59 44.78 -19.33
CA ASN A 145 33.31 45.79 -20.11
C ASN A 145 32.42 46.95 -20.60
N GLU A 146 31.18 46.65 -21.01
CA GLU A 146 30.26 47.64 -21.61
C GLU A 146 29.14 48.07 -20.67
N ARG A 147 29.25 47.81 -19.36
CA ARG A 147 28.23 48.10 -18.33
C ARG A 147 27.69 49.54 -18.36
N ALA A 148 28.55 50.50 -18.73
CA ALA A 148 28.18 51.91 -18.86
C ALA A 148 27.30 52.22 -20.09
N ARG A 149 27.33 51.39 -21.13
CA ARG A 149 26.70 51.65 -22.45
C ARG A 149 25.64 50.62 -22.84
N LEU A 150 25.83 49.34 -22.53
CA LEU A 150 24.92 48.26 -22.86
C LEU A 150 24.14 47.82 -21.62
N THR A 151 22.83 47.59 -21.78
CA THR A 151 22.01 46.88 -20.77
C THR A 151 21.66 45.51 -21.31
N CYS A 152 22.05 44.47 -20.57
CA CYS A 152 21.63 43.09 -20.84
C CYS A 152 20.42 42.74 -19.98
N ILE A 153 19.36 42.24 -20.61
CA ILE A 153 18.20 41.65 -19.93
C ILE A 153 18.12 40.17 -20.30
N LEU A 154 18.15 39.29 -19.30
CA LEU A 154 17.93 37.85 -19.46
C LEU A 154 16.52 37.52 -19.01
N ALA A 155 15.79 36.65 -19.71
CA ALA A 155 14.49 36.17 -19.27
C ALA A 155 14.45 34.64 -19.15
N GLY A 156 13.75 34.13 -18.13
CA GLY A 156 13.67 32.69 -17.88
C GLY A 156 12.80 32.29 -16.69
N TYR A 157 12.76 30.99 -16.42
CA TYR A 157 12.18 30.45 -15.18
C TYR A 157 13.20 30.57 -14.03
N GLU A 158 12.71 30.79 -12.81
CA GLU A 158 13.55 30.96 -11.63
C GLU A 158 14.44 29.74 -11.34
N ASP A 159 13.85 28.55 -11.30
CA ASP A 159 14.59 27.30 -11.05
C ASP A 159 15.67 27.04 -12.12
N ASP A 160 15.32 27.20 -13.40
CA ASP A 160 16.21 26.86 -14.52
C ASP A 160 17.35 27.89 -14.66
N MET A 161 17.09 29.17 -14.38
CA MET A 161 18.14 30.20 -14.34
C MET A 161 19.13 29.95 -13.19
N ASN A 162 18.64 29.57 -12.01
CA ASN A 162 19.50 29.18 -10.89
C ASN A 162 20.32 27.92 -11.23
N ALA A 163 19.68 26.87 -11.75
CA ALA A 163 20.30 25.57 -12.00
C ALA A 163 21.26 25.55 -13.20
N LYS A 164 20.97 26.27 -14.30
CA LYS A 164 21.76 26.22 -15.53
C LYS A 164 22.73 27.38 -15.70
N ILE A 165 22.33 28.60 -15.34
CA ILE A 165 23.12 29.82 -15.59
C ILE A 165 23.92 30.26 -14.36
N TYR A 166 23.28 30.41 -13.21
CA TYR A 166 23.98 30.87 -12.00
C TYR A 166 24.86 29.79 -11.36
N ALA A 167 24.52 28.51 -11.50
CA ALA A 167 25.39 27.41 -11.09
C ALA A 167 26.72 27.35 -11.88
N TYR A 168 26.73 27.78 -13.15
CA TYR A 168 27.93 27.81 -13.98
C TYR A 168 28.91 28.91 -13.55
N ASN A 169 28.40 30.07 -13.12
CA ASN A 169 29.22 31.15 -12.57
C ASN A 169 28.43 31.92 -11.50
N THR A 170 28.78 31.70 -10.23
CA THR A 170 28.13 32.36 -9.08
C THR A 170 28.26 33.89 -9.11
N GLY A 171 29.30 34.41 -9.77
CA GLY A 171 29.51 35.84 -10.00
C GLY A 171 28.57 36.46 -11.04
N LEU A 172 27.79 35.69 -11.81
CA LEU A 172 26.72 36.25 -12.65
C LEU A 172 25.59 36.82 -11.78
N LYS A 173 25.21 36.16 -10.69
CA LYS A 173 24.04 36.57 -9.89
C LYS A 173 24.17 37.97 -9.30
N SER A 174 25.37 38.38 -8.87
CA SER A 174 25.63 39.74 -8.36
C SER A 174 25.70 40.82 -9.45
N ARG A 175 25.77 40.45 -10.73
CA ARG A 175 25.82 41.39 -11.87
C ARG A 175 24.45 41.76 -12.41
N PHE A 176 23.41 40.97 -12.13
CA PHE A 176 22.05 41.20 -12.64
C PHE A 176 21.08 41.53 -11.51
N ASN A 177 20.24 42.54 -11.70
CA ASN A 177 19.14 42.83 -10.78
C ASN A 177 17.96 41.90 -11.12
N GLU A 178 17.55 41.04 -10.18
CA GLU A 178 16.41 40.14 -10.37
C GLU A 178 15.07 40.92 -10.33
N VAL A 179 14.17 40.62 -11.27
CA VAL A 179 12.82 41.18 -11.36
C VAL A 179 11.85 40.02 -11.50
N ILE A 180 11.06 39.79 -10.47
CA ILE A 180 10.09 38.70 -10.41
C ILE A 180 8.78 39.13 -11.07
N PHE A 181 8.36 38.37 -12.07
CA PHE A 181 7.08 38.45 -12.76
C PHE A 181 6.14 37.41 -12.15
N GLU A 182 5.21 37.89 -11.34
CA GLU A 182 4.20 37.08 -10.68
C GLU A 182 3.15 36.58 -11.70
N ASP A 183 2.57 35.41 -11.43
CA ASP A 183 1.39 34.92 -12.18
C ASP A 183 0.20 35.87 -11.95
N PHE A 184 -0.63 36.06 -12.97
CA PHE A 184 -1.81 36.91 -12.88
C PHE A 184 -2.90 36.25 -12.03
N ASP A 185 -3.53 37.03 -11.16
CA ASP A 185 -4.69 36.55 -10.39
C ASP A 185 -5.96 36.43 -11.27
N ALA A 186 -7.02 35.81 -10.73
CA ALA A 186 -8.27 35.59 -11.45
C ALA A 186 -8.91 36.90 -11.98
N LYS A 187 -8.78 38.02 -11.27
CA LYS A 187 -9.31 39.33 -11.70
C LYS A 187 -8.43 39.94 -12.77
N GLU A 188 -7.12 39.79 -12.66
CA GLU A 188 -6.15 40.22 -13.67
C GLU A 188 -6.34 39.43 -14.98
N LEU A 189 -6.54 38.11 -14.92
CA LEU A 189 -6.88 37.29 -16.09
C LEU A 189 -8.23 37.67 -16.71
N ALA A 190 -9.27 37.96 -15.91
CA ALA A 190 -10.56 38.45 -16.41
C ALA A 190 -10.41 39.78 -17.18
N GLN A 191 -9.59 40.70 -16.66
CA GLN A 191 -9.28 41.97 -17.32
C GLN A 191 -8.50 41.77 -18.62
N ILE A 192 -7.51 40.87 -18.64
CA ILE A 192 -6.73 40.54 -19.85
C ILE A 192 -7.62 39.88 -20.91
N TRP A 193 -8.51 38.95 -20.53
CA TRP A 193 -9.50 38.35 -21.43
C TRP A 193 -10.41 39.41 -22.05
N THR A 194 -11.04 40.24 -21.20
CA THR A 194 -11.94 41.32 -21.64
C THR A 194 -11.24 42.27 -22.61
N HIS A 195 -10.00 42.67 -22.29
CA HIS A 195 -9.21 43.58 -23.10
C HIS A 195 -8.84 42.96 -24.47
N MET A 196 -8.26 41.75 -24.49
CA MET A 196 -7.91 41.05 -25.73
C MET A 196 -9.12 40.75 -26.60
N ARG A 197 -10.26 40.39 -25.99
CA ARG A 197 -11.54 40.17 -26.68
C ARG A 197 -12.03 41.45 -27.35
N SER A 198 -12.09 42.55 -26.60
CA SER A 198 -12.53 43.86 -27.12
C SER A 198 -11.61 44.40 -28.22
N GLN A 199 -10.28 44.23 -28.11
CA GLN A 199 -9.33 44.66 -29.14
C GLN A 199 -9.50 43.92 -30.46
N ARG A 200 -10.06 42.69 -30.42
CA ARG A 200 -10.34 41.87 -31.60
C ARG A 200 -11.78 42.00 -32.09
N GLY A 201 -12.59 42.89 -31.50
CA GLY A 201 -13.99 43.12 -31.90
C GLY A 201 -14.98 42.04 -31.44
N TRP A 202 -14.60 41.13 -30.54
CA TRP A 202 -15.47 40.05 -30.07
C TRP A 202 -16.33 40.49 -28.87
N SER A 203 -17.57 40.03 -28.84
CA SER A 203 -18.50 40.17 -27.72
C SER A 203 -18.79 38.81 -27.07
N GLU A 204 -19.35 38.80 -25.87
CA GLU A 204 -19.85 37.57 -25.21
C GLU A 204 -21.38 37.62 -25.16
N GLU A 205 -22.03 36.48 -25.38
CA GLU A 205 -23.49 36.33 -25.25
C GLU A 205 -23.93 36.47 -23.77
N ASP A 206 -23.14 35.89 -22.85
CA ASP A 206 -23.39 35.88 -21.41
C ASP A 206 -22.15 36.36 -20.64
N PRO A 207 -22.24 37.36 -19.75
CA PRO A 207 -21.13 37.83 -18.92
C PRO A 207 -20.43 36.74 -18.08
N ARG A 208 -21.14 35.65 -17.74
CA ARG A 208 -20.60 34.51 -16.98
C ARG A 208 -19.59 33.68 -17.80
N LEU A 209 -19.52 33.88 -19.11
CA LEU A 209 -18.51 33.25 -19.98
C LEU A 209 -17.09 33.61 -19.54
N THR A 210 -16.85 34.89 -19.19
CA THR A 210 -15.57 35.34 -18.65
C THR A 210 -15.20 34.60 -17.34
N ASP A 211 -16.17 34.35 -16.45
CA ASP A 211 -15.93 33.56 -15.23
C ASP A 211 -15.57 32.10 -15.53
N VAL A 212 -16.19 31.47 -16.55
CA VAL A 212 -15.86 30.09 -16.96
C VAL A 212 -14.45 30.01 -17.55
N VAL A 213 -14.09 30.94 -18.44
CA VAL A 213 -12.74 31.04 -19.03
C VAL A 213 -11.68 31.17 -17.93
N VAL A 214 -11.86 32.12 -17.02
CA VAL A 214 -10.92 32.36 -15.91
C VAL A 214 -10.86 31.17 -14.97
N ARG A 215 -12.01 30.58 -14.60
CA ARG A 215 -12.06 29.39 -13.74
C ARG A 215 -11.31 28.20 -14.35
N ARG A 216 -11.38 28.02 -15.67
CA ARG A 216 -10.61 27.00 -16.41
C ARG A 216 -9.11 27.29 -16.39
N MET A 217 -8.68 28.52 -16.66
CA MET A 217 -7.25 28.90 -16.62
C MET A 217 -6.64 28.82 -15.22
N MET A 218 -7.40 29.22 -14.19
CA MET A 218 -6.96 29.15 -12.79
C MET A 218 -6.73 27.71 -12.30
N LYS A 219 -7.18 26.66 -13.03
CA LYS A 219 -6.80 25.26 -12.75
C LYS A 219 -5.28 25.03 -12.86
N SER A 220 -4.60 25.81 -13.72
CA SER A 220 -3.16 25.70 -14.01
C SER A 220 -2.28 26.68 -13.22
N CYS A 221 -2.88 27.61 -12.48
CA CYS A 221 -2.18 28.68 -11.76
C CYS A 221 -1.16 28.14 -10.74
N GLY A 222 0.03 28.73 -10.67
CA GLY A 222 1.10 28.29 -9.76
C GLY A 222 1.84 27.01 -10.17
N LYS A 223 1.49 26.38 -11.30
CA LYS A 223 2.29 25.30 -11.90
C LYS A 223 3.39 25.91 -12.80
N LYS A 224 4.58 25.30 -12.83
CA LYS A 224 5.67 25.71 -13.74
C LYS A 224 5.20 25.62 -15.18
N GLY A 225 5.32 26.72 -15.93
CA GLY A 225 4.86 26.79 -17.32
C GLY A 225 3.44 27.33 -17.52
N PHE A 226 2.72 27.74 -16.45
CA PHE A 226 1.39 28.34 -16.56
C PHE A 226 1.37 29.51 -17.55
N GLY A 227 0.52 29.45 -18.57
CA GLY A 227 0.65 30.30 -19.74
C GLY A 227 0.20 31.75 -19.55
N ASN A 228 -0.45 32.10 -18.44
CA ASN A 228 -0.86 33.48 -18.11
C ASN A 228 -1.57 34.14 -19.32
N ALA A 229 -1.18 35.37 -19.72
CA ALA A 229 -1.79 36.06 -20.87
C ALA A 229 -1.58 35.36 -22.23
N ARG A 230 -0.60 34.44 -22.35
CA ARG A 230 -0.43 33.59 -23.55
C ARG A 230 -1.51 32.50 -23.59
N GLU A 231 -1.95 32.01 -22.43
CA GLU A 231 -3.06 31.04 -22.31
C GLU A 231 -4.40 31.72 -22.62
N VAL A 232 -4.63 32.93 -22.09
CA VAL A 232 -5.76 33.79 -22.45
C VAL A 232 -5.86 33.97 -23.97
N ARG A 233 -4.75 34.33 -24.61
CA ARG A 233 -4.69 34.49 -26.07
C ARG A 233 -5.02 33.21 -26.83
N LYS A 234 -4.40 32.07 -26.48
CA LYS A 234 -4.66 30.77 -27.11
C LYS A 234 -6.12 30.34 -26.96
N CYS A 235 -6.71 30.54 -25.79
CA CYS A 235 -8.11 30.21 -25.53
C CYS A 235 -9.03 31.09 -26.38
N LEU A 236 -8.76 32.40 -26.49
CA LEU A 236 -9.53 33.31 -27.33
C LEU A 236 -9.40 32.95 -28.83
N GLU A 237 -8.22 32.53 -29.27
CA GLU A 237 -7.97 32.08 -30.64
C GLU A 237 -8.77 30.80 -30.97
N ALA A 238 -8.71 29.79 -30.09
CA ALA A 238 -9.48 28.56 -30.26
C ALA A 238 -11.00 28.77 -30.15
N ALA A 239 -11.46 29.66 -29.26
CA ALA A 239 -12.87 30.00 -29.13
C ALA A 239 -13.38 30.76 -30.37
N ALA A 240 -12.61 31.73 -30.88
CA ALA A 240 -12.94 32.42 -32.12
C ALA A 240 -13.00 31.46 -33.33
N GLU A 241 -12.05 30.54 -33.44
CA GLU A 241 -12.03 29.52 -34.50
C GLU A 241 -13.28 28.61 -34.45
N ARG A 242 -13.67 28.14 -33.26
CA ARG A 242 -14.92 27.37 -33.08
C ARG A 242 -16.17 28.20 -33.37
N ALA A 243 -16.23 29.43 -32.88
CA ALA A 243 -17.34 30.34 -33.08
C ALA A 243 -17.62 30.59 -34.57
N MET A 244 -16.57 30.81 -35.37
CA MET A 244 -16.65 30.96 -36.83
C MET A 244 -17.01 29.66 -37.56
N GLY A 245 -16.81 28.49 -36.94
CA GLY A 245 -17.15 27.18 -37.48
C GLY A 245 -18.61 26.74 -37.25
N ARG A 246 -19.40 27.48 -36.44
CA ARG A 246 -20.80 27.14 -36.17
C ARG A 246 -21.71 27.49 -37.34
N ALA A 247 -22.81 26.74 -37.46
CA ALA A 247 -23.83 26.97 -38.49
C ALA A 247 -24.70 28.22 -38.26
N ASP A 248 -24.76 28.73 -37.04
CA ASP A 248 -25.53 29.90 -36.60
C ASP A 248 -24.65 31.16 -36.39
N PHE A 249 -23.38 31.13 -36.83
CA PHE A 249 -22.46 32.24 -36.67
C PHE A 249 -22.87 33.48 -37.50
N ASP A 250 -23.02 34.62 -36.82
CA ASP A 250 -23.22 35.93 -37.43
C ASP A 250 -21.90 36.75 -37.47
N PRO A 251 -21.33 37.00 -38.67
CA PRO A 251 -20.13 37.81 -38.84
C PRO A 251 -20.28 39.30 -38.46
N GLU A 252 -21.50 39.84 -38.38
CA GLU A 252 -21.72 41.22 -37.93
C GLU A 252 -21.75 41.32 -36.40
N ALA A 253 -22.28 40.30 -35.70
CA ALA A 253 -22.39 40.28 -34.25
C ALA A 253 -21.09 39.87 -33.53
N MET A 254 -20.27 39.00 -34.13
CA MET A 254 -18.98 38.54 -33.57
C MET A 254 -19.08 38.06 -32.10
N LEU A 255 -20.07 37.19 -31.84
CA LEU A 255 -20.42 36.69 -30.50
C LEU A 255 -19.74 35.36 -30.15
N LEU A 256 -19.17 35.29 -28.95
CA LEU A 256 -18.75 34.07 -28.28
C LEU A 256 -19.85 33.55 -27.35
N GLN A 257 -20.12 32.25 -27.42
CA GLN A 257 -21.01 31.49 -26.54
C GLN A 257 -20.20 30.49 -25.69
N PHE A 258 -20.82 29.88 -24.69
CA PHE A 258 -20.16 28.89 -23.84
C PHE A 258 -19.59 27.72 -24.62
N VAL A 259 -20.28 27.19 -25.64
CA VAL A 259 -19.81 26.05 -26.45
C VAL A 259 -18.46 26.31 -27.12
N ASP A 260 -18.18 27.55 -27.52
CA ASP A 260 -16.91 27.92 -28.17
C ASP A 260 -15.71 27.79 -27.21
N VAL A 261 -15.93 28.11 -25.93
CA VAL A 261 -14.94 28.00 -24.85
C VAL A 261 -14.90 26.58 -24.29
N VAL A 262 -16.06 25.99 -24.07
CA VAL A 262 -16.24 24.71 -23.38
C VAL A 262 -15.75 23.55 -24.24
N GLY A 263 -16.08 23.57 -25.54
CA GLY A 263 -15.87 22.48 -26.50
C GLY A 263 -17.17 21.72 -26.79
N GLU A 264 -17.05 20.59 -27.47
CA GLU A 264 -18.15 19.63 -27.65
C GLU A 264 -18.38 18.80 -26.37
N ASP A 265 -19.56 18.19 -26.25
CA ASP A 265 -19.89 17.27 -25.15
C ASP A 265 -18.93 16.06 -25.16
N PRO A 266 -18.22 15.73 -24.06
CA PRO A 266 -17.36 14.55 -24.02
C PRO A 266 -18.05 13.25 -24.46
N ARG A 267 -19.38 13.16 -24.29
CA ARG A 267 -20.21 12.00 -24.68
C ARG A 267 -20.42 11.85 -26.18
N SER A 268 -20.24 12.90 -27.00
CA SER A 268 -20.32 12.80 -28.47
C SER A 268 -19.05 12.22 -29.10
N ASN A 269 -17.95 12.11 -28.35
CA ASN A 269 -16.67 11.64 -28.87
C ASN A 269 -16.75 10.15 -29.33
N PRO A 270 -16.62 9.85 -30.63
CA PRO A 270 -16.73 8.48 -31.14
C PRO A 270 -15.59 7.56 -30.68
N LYS A 271 -14.45 8.12 -30.23
CA LYS A 271 -13.36 7.34 -29.64
C LYS A 271 -13.70 6.89 -28.22
N LEU A 272 -14.34 7.77 -27.42
CA LEU A 272 -14.83 7.42 -26.09
C LEU A 272 -15.81 6.24 -26.16
N GLN A 273 -16.70 6.26 -27.16
CA GLN A 273 -17.70 5.22 -27.35
C GLN A 273 -17.05 3.86 -27.70
N ARG A 274 -16.00 3.84 -28.54
CA ARG A 274 -15.22 2.61 -28.80
C ARG A 274 -14.61 2.01 -27.53
N VAL A 275 -13.98 2.84 -26.68
CA VAL A 275 -13.39 2.39 -25.41
C VAL A 275 -14.47 1.84 -24.47
N ARG A 276 -15.64 2.49 -24.40
CA ARG A 276 -16.79 1.99 -23.64
C ARG A 276 -17.27 0.63 -24.17
N ASP A 277 -17.36 0.45 -25.47
CA ASP A 277 -17.73 -0.82 -26.09
C ASP A 277 -16.68 -1.92 -25.84
N ASP A 278 -15.38 -1.58 -25.79
CA ASP A 278 -14.29 -2.51 -25.44
C ASP A 278 -14.33 -2.96 -23.97
N ILE A 279 -14.71 -2.05 -23.07
CA ILE A 279 -14.98 -2.35 -21.65
C ILE A 279 -16.22 -3.24 -21.54
N GLU A 280 -17.29 -2.94 -22.28
CA GLU A 280 -18.51 -3.76 -22.25
C GLU A 280 -18.31 -5.17 -22.83
N ARG A 281 -17.43 -5.33 -23.83
CA ARG A 281 -17.03 -6.64 -24.33
C ARG A 281 -16.26 -7.51 -23.33
N LYS A 282 -15.71 -6.96 -22.24
CA LYS A 282 -15.01 -7.77 -21.23
C LYS A 282 -15.99 -8.64 -20.44
N THR A 283 -15.63 -9.92 -20.31
CA THR A 283 -16.33 -10.90 -19.45
C THR A 283 -16.32 -10.42 -18.00
N GLY A 284 -17.44 -10.55 -17.29
CA GLY A 284 -17.56 -10.10 -15.91
C GLY A 284 -17.56 -8.57 -15.77
N TRP A 285 -16.70 -8.05 -14.88
CA TRP A 285 -16.48 -6.61 -14.64
C TRP A 285 -17.75 -5.79 -14.30
N LYS A 286 -18.80 -6.42 -13.75
CA LYS A 286 -20.13 -5.81 -13.50
C LYS A 286 -20.04 -4.52 -12.67
N LYS A 287 -19.27 -4.52 -11.59
CA LYS A 287 -19.00 -3.33 -10.76
C LYS A 287 -18.22 -2.25 -11.53
N ILE A 288 -17.15 -2.64 -12.23
CA ILE A 288 -16.26 -1.72 -12.96
C ILE A 288 -17.03 -0.98 -14.07
N LYS A 289 -17.81 -1.71 -14.87
CA LYS A 289 -18.68 -1.15 -15.92
C LYS A 289 -19.61 -0.07 -15.37
N LYS A 290 -20.31 -0.38 -14.27
CA LYS A 290 -21.19 0.57 -13.57
C LYS A 290 -20.44 1.82 -13.10
N THR A 291 -19.23 1.66 -12.53
CA THR A 291 -18.42 2.81 -12.07
C THR A 291 -17.94 3.69 -13.23
N ILE A 292 -17.58 3.09 -14.37
CA ILE A 292 -17.17 3.80 -15.58
C ILE A 292 -18.35 4.55 -16.22
N ASP A 293 -19.53 3.95 -16.26
CA ASP A 293 -20.76 4.62 -16.70
C ASP A 293 -21.12 5.82 -15.80
N VAL A 294 -20.95 5.69 -14.48
CA VAL A 294 -21.11 6.81 -13.54
C VAL A 294 -20.08 7.92 -13.82
N LEU A 295 -18.81 7.58 -14.08
CA LEU A 295 -17.77 8.55 -14.43
C LEU A 295 -18.14 9.33 -15.72
N ILE A 296 -18.54 8.64 -16.79
CA ILE A 296 -18.97 9.27 -18.05
C ILE A 296 -20.20 10.17 -17.83
N MET A 297 -21.16 9.72 -17.00
CA MET A 297 -22.35 10.50 -16.64
C MET A 297 -22.00 11.77 -15.85
N VAL A 298 -21.06 11.70 -14.90
CA VAL A 298 -20.56 12.87 -14.17
C VAL A 298 -19.84 13.84 -15.12
N CYS A 299 -19.05 13.36 -16.08
CA CYS A 299 -18.42 14.21 -17.09
C CYS A 299 -19.45 14.95 -17.97
N GLY A 300 -20.49 14.25 -18.46
CA GLY A 300 -21.58 14.88 -19.20
C GLY A 300 -22.41 15.86 -18.35
N THR A 301 -22.53 15.59 -17.04
CA THR A 301 -23.15 16.52 -16.09
C THR A 301 -22.28 17.76 -15.87
N ASN A 302 -20.95 17.60 -15.75
CA ASN A 302 -20.02 18.71 -15.64
C ASN A 302 -20.01 19.60 -16.89
N TYR A 303 -20.10 19.00 -18.09
CA TYR A 303 -20.26 19.73 -19.35
C TYR A 303 -21.49 20.65 -19.31
N GLN A 304 -22.67 20.10 -18.96
CA GLN A 304 -23.89 20.89 -18.84
C GLN A 304 -23.75 22.00 -17.77
N ARG A 305 -23.22 21.67 -16.59
CA ARG A 305 -22.98 22.63 -15.50
C ARG A 305 -22.07 23.79 -15.95
N GLU A 306 -21.05 23.53 -16.75
CA GLU A 306 -20.18 24.59 -17.28
C GLU A 306 -20.85 25.45 -18.37
N LEU A 307 -21.72 24.87 -19.21
CA LEU A 307 -22.59 25.65 -20.12
C LEU A 307 -23.56 26.56 -19.35
N ASP A 308 -24.09 26.08 -18.22
CA ASP A 308 -24.97 26.84 -17.33
C ASP A 308 -24.20 27.86 -16.45
N GLY A 309 -22.87 27.93 -16.58
CA GLY A 309 -21.97 28.79 -15.78
C GLY A 309 -21.67 28.28 -14.36
N GLU A 310 -22.32 27.20 -13.93
CA GLU A 310 -22.13 26.57 -12.61
C GLU A 310 -20.75 25.94 -12.44
N LYS A 311 -20.36 25.69 -11.19
CA LYS A 311 -19.11 24.97 -10.89
C LYS A 311 -19.28 23.46 -11.20
N PRO A 312 -18.32 22.81 -11.88
CA PRO A 312 -18.32 21.37 -12.08
C PRO A 312 -18.22 20.61 -10.74
N LEU A 313 -18.75 19.38 -10.73
CA LEU A 313 -18.61 18.42 -9.64
C LEU A 313 -17.17 17.84 -9.65
N PRO A 314 -16.59 17.51 -8.49
CA PRO A 314 -15.23 16.96 -8.44
C PRO A 314 -15.16 15.56 -9.06
N VAL A 315 -14.18 15.35 -9.94
CA VAL A 315 -13.84 14.03 -10.49
C VAL A 315 -12.51 13.53 -9.89
N PHE A 316 -12.51 12.29 -9.39
CA PHE A 316 -11.32 11.61 -8.89
C PHE A 316 -10.69 10.76 -10.01
N LEU A 317 -9.47 11.12 -10.41
CA LEU A 317 -8.71 10.42 -11.45
C LEU A 317 -7.90 9.26 -10.86
N ASN A 318 -7.29 9.50 -9.69
CA ASN A 318 -6.56 8.50 -8.91
C ASN A 318 -7.50 7.44 -8.34
N ARG A 319 -7.13 6.16 -8.46
CA ARG A 319 -7.94 5.02 -7.98
C ARG A 319 -7.09 3.86 -7.48
N MET A 320 -7.68 3.04 -6.63
CA MET A 320 -7.11 1.74 -6.25
C MET A 320 -7.80 0.65 -7.07
N PHE A 321 -7.04 -0.34 -7.54
CA PHE A 321 -7.57 -1.50 -8.26
C PHE A 321 -7.36 -2.73 -7.37
N LEU A 322 -8.43 -3.18 -6.73
CA LEU A 322 -8.41 -4.16 -5.66
C LEU A 322 -8.97 -5.50 -6.14
N GLY A 323 -8.27 -6.60 -5.86
CA GLY A 323 -8.76 -7.97 -6.11
C GLY A 323 -7.63 -8.96 -6.39
N ASN A 324 -7.99 -10.22 -6.60
CA ASN A 324 -7.04 -11.33 -6.80
C ASN A 324 -6.24 -11.23 -8.14
N PRO A 325 -5.19 -12.03 -8.34
CA PRO A 325 -4.42 -12.08 -9.59
C PRO A 325 -5.29 -12.55 -10.75
N GLY A 326 -4.94 -12.19 -11.99
CA GLY A 326 -5.66 -12.68 -13.18
C GLY A 326 -7.12 -12.20 -13.34
N THR A 327 -7.61 -11.28 -12.50
CA THR A 327 -8.93 -10.64 -12.64
C THR A 327 -8.98 -9.52 -13.69
N GLY A 328 -7.83 -9.14 -14.26
CA GLY A 328 -7.73 -8.19 -15.38
C GLY A 328 -7.34 -6.75 -15.02
N LYS A 329 -6.86 -6.49 -13.80
CA LYS A 329 -6.39 -5.18 -13.31
C LYS A 329 -5.52 -4.42 -14.34
N THR A 330 -4.48 -5.07 -14.85
CA THR A 330 -3.52 -4.54 -15.84
C THR A 330 -4.20 -4.11 -17.15
N THR A 331 -5.13 -4.91 -17.66
CA THR A 331 -5.90 -4.61 -18.89
C THR A 331 -6.89 -3.47 -18.66
N CYS A 332 -7.51 -3.40 -17.48
CA CYS A 332 -8.39 -2.29 -17.12
C CYS A 332 -7.62 -0.96 -17.00
N ALA A 333 -6.36 -0.98 -16.57
CA ALA A 333 -5.55 0.24 -16.46
C ALA A 333 -5.28 0.87 -17.85
N GLN A 334 -5.05 0.04 -18.87
CA GLN A 334 -4.89 0.48 -20.27
C GLN A 334 -6.18 1.12 -20.80
N LEU A 335 -7.33 0.45 -20.63
CA LEU A 335 -8.63 0.98 -21.04
C LEU A 335 -9.02 2.25 -20.27
N TYR A 336 -8.65 2.35 -18.99
CA TYR A 336 -8.87 3.55 -18.17
C TYR A 336 -8.02 4.74 -18.63
N GLY A 337 -6.76 4.51 -19.05
CA GLY A 337 -5.93 5.56 -19.65
C GLY A 337 -6.50 6.10 -20.97
N GLU A 338 -6.98 5.20 -21.84
CA GLU A 338 -7.64 5.60 -23.09
C GLU A 338 -8.99 6.31 -22.83
N LEU A 339 -9.74 5.88 -21.82
CA LEU A 339 -10.97 6.53 -21.36
C LEU A 339 -10.68 7.97 -20.89
N LEU A 340 -9.72 8.16 -19.98
CA LEU A 340 -9.37 9.47 -19.43
C LEU A 340 -8.85 10.43 -20.50
N LYS A 341 -8.08 9.93 -21.49
CA LYS A 341 -7.66 10.71 -22.66
C LYS A 341 -8.86 11.17 -23.50
N ASN A 342 -9.78 10.27 -23.81
CA ASN A 342 -10.96 10.59 -24.62
C ASN A 342 -11.99 11.46 -23.88
N LEU A 343 -11.93 11.51 -22.54
CA LEU A 343 -12.66 12.46 -21.69
C LEU A 343 -11.92 13.81 -21.52
N GLY A 344 -10.69 13.95 -22.01
CA GLY A 344 -9.90 15.19 -21.96
C GLY A 344 -9.12 15.44 -20.66
N PHE A 345 -9.00 14.43 -19.78
CA PHE A 345 -8.23 14.54 -18.53
C PHE A 345 -6.72 14.27 -18.71
N LEU A 346 -6.33 13.49 -19.72
CA LEU A 346 -4.94 13.13 -19.99
C LEU A 346 -4.53 13.43 -21.44
N SER A 347 -3.33 13.96 -21.63
CA SER A 347 -2.84 14.35 -22.96
C SER A 347 -2.43 13.17 -23.86
N SER A 348 -1.89 12.07 -23.29
CA SER A 348 -1.48 10.87 -24.04
C SER A 348 -2.33 9.62 -23.74
N GLY A 349 -2.74 9.41 -22.49
CA GLY A 349 -3.51 8.23 -22.06
C GLY A 349 -2.73 6.91 -22.05
N ASP A 350 -1.43 6.92 -22.36
CA ASP A 350 -0.59 5.72 -22.26
C ASP A 350 -0.42 5.31 -20.78
N VAL A 351 0.02 4.07 -20.53
CA VAL A 351 0.26 3.56 -19.18
C VAL A 351 1.75 3.31 -18.92
N VAL A 352 2.24 3.83 -17.80
CA VAL A 352 3.59 3.57 -17.27
C VAL A 352 3.46 2.60 -16.10
N PHE A 353 3.96 1.37 -16.26
CA PHE A 353 3.97 0.37 -15.20
C PHE A 353 5.24 0.48 -14.34
N LYS A 354 5.05 0.41 -13.03
CA LYS A 354 6.09 0.38 -11.99
C LYS A 354 5.68 -0.58 -10.88
N THR A 355 6.66 -1.08 -10.15
CA THR A 355 6.52 -1.88 -8.92
C THR A 355 7.01 -1.07 -7.73
N ALA A 356 6.74 -1.55 -6.50
CA ALA A 356 7.34 -0.97 -5.29
C ALA A 356 8.89 -0.93 -5.35
N GLY A 357 9.52 -1.93 -5.98
CA GLY A 357 10.97 -1.99 -6.16
C GLY A 357 11.54 -0.91 -7.09
N ASP A 358 10.81 -0.52 -8.14
CA ASP A 358 11.23 0.55 -9.07
C ASP A 358 11.26 1.94 -8.41
N LEU A 359 10.48 2.14 -7.35
CA LEU A 359 10.36 3.39 -6.61
C LEU A 359 11.31 3.46 -5.40
N GLY A 360 11.86 2.31 -4.99
CA GLY A 360 12.78 2.20 -3.86
C GLY A 360 14.16 2.82 -4.12
N GLY A 361 14.73 3.43 -3.09
CA GLY A 361 16.14 3.83 -3.03
C GLY A 361 16.95 2.84 -2.19
N SER A 362 18.25 2.70 -2.47
CA SER A 362 19.20 2.06 -1.55
C SER A 362 19.85 3.09 -0.61
N VAL A 363 19.75 4.39 -0.94
CA VAL A 363 20.28 5.51 -0.15
C VAL A 363 19.19 6.51 0.21
N VAL A 364 19.30 7.15 1.38
CA VAL A 364 18.40 8.22 1.86
C VAL A 364 18.28 9.34 0.81
N GLY A 365 17.04 9.70 0.46
CA GLY A 365 16.74 10.73 -0.54
C GLY A 365 16.72 10.26 -2.00
N GLU A 366 17.31 9.10 -2.33
CA GLU A 366 17.30 8.55 -3.69
C GLU A 366 15.88 8.15 -4.13
N ALA A 367 15.11 7.55 -3.21
CA ALA A 367 13.71 7.17 -3.44
C ALA A 367 12.86 8.37 -3.88
N GLN A 368 13.02 9.53 -3.22
CA GLN A 368 12.31 10.77 -3.57
C GLN A 368 12.67 11.23 -5.00
N GLN A 369 13.94 11.21 -5.38
CA GLN A 369 14.37 11.58 -6.74
C GLN A 369 13.83 10.60 -7.80
N LYS A 370 13.82 9.30 -7.52
CA LYS A 370 13.20 8.28 -8.39
C LYS A 370 11.71 8.52 -8.58
N VAL A 371 10.96 8.72 -7.50
CA VAL A 371 9.51 9.00 -7.57
C VAL A 371 9.23 10.27 -8.36
N LEU A 372 9.99 11.35 -8.13
CA LEU A 372 9.86 12.60 -8.90
C LEU A 372 10.14 12.39 -10.40
N GLY A 373 11.20 11.66 -10.76
CA GLY A 373 11.51 11.33 -12.15
C GLY A 373 10.45 10.44 -12.81
N VAL A 374 9.89 9.48 -12.07
CA VAL A 374 8.78 8.63 -12.54
C VAL A 374 7.51 9.47 -12.78
N LEU A 375 7.13 10.34 -11.84
CA LEU A 375 5.98 11.24 -11.99
C LEU A 375 6.15 12.17 -13.20
N GLN A 376 7.34 12.73 -13.41
CA GLN A 376 7.64 13.54 -14.61
C GLN A 376 7.53 12.72 -15.90
N SER A 377 8.00 11.47 -15.92
CA SER A 377 7.91 10.57 -17.09
C SER A 377 6.47 10.10 -17.41
N ALA A 378 5.59 10.18 -16.40
CA ALA A 378 4.18 9.81 -16.44
C ALA A 378 3.24 11.03 -16.63
N ALA A 379 3.78 12.22 -16.90
CA ALA A 379 2.97 13.33 -17.39
C ALA A 379 2.29 12.94 -18.72
N GLY A 380 1.01 13.28 -18.86
CA GLY A 380 0.12 12.87 -19.93
C GLY A 380 -0.47 11.46 -19.81
N LYS A 381 -0.13 10.71 -18.75
CA LYS A 381 -0.27 9.25 -18.71
C LYS A 381 -0.90 8.73 -17.41
N VAL A 382 -1.20 7.44 -17.41
CA VAL A 382 -1.54 6.70 -16.19
C VAL A 382 -0.27 6.09 -15.61
N LEU A 383 0.07 6.40 -14.35
CA LEU A 383 1.10 5.70 -13.59
C LEU A 383 0.46 4.54 -12.83
N VAL A 384 0.80 3.31 -13.19
CA VAL A 384 0.42 2.11 -12.43
C VAL A 384 1.56 1.74 -11.49
N ILE A 385 1.25 1.63 -10.20
CA ILE A 385 2.10 0.99 -9.20
C ILE A 385 1.47 -0.37 -8.88
N ASP A 386 2.06 -1.43 -9.41
CA ASP A 386 1.64 -2.81 -9.17
C ASP A 386 2.21 -3.36 -7.87
N GLU A 387 1.43 -4.22 -7.22
CA GLU A 387 1.65 -4.70 -5.85
C GLU A 387 2.03 -3.58 -4.87
N ALA A 388 1.28 -2.47 -4.89
CA ALA A 388 1.61 -1.25 -4.15
C ALA A 388 1.70 -1.45 -2.63
N TYR A 389 1.03 -2.48 -2.08
CA TYR A 389 1.13 -2.86 -0.67
C TYR A 389 2.55 -3.22 -0.23
N ASN A 390 3.43 -3.67 -1.15
CA ASN A 390 4.84 -3.96 -0.85
C ASN A 390 5.62 -2.70 -0.39
N LEU A 391 5.08 -1.49 -0.60
CA LEU A 391 5.63 -0.26 -0.02
C LEU A 391 5.49 -0.23 1.51
N ASN A 392 4.49 -0.91 2.09
CA ASN A 392 4.24 -0.95 3.53
C ASN A 392 5.39 -1.59 4.32
N ASP A 393 5.96 -2.67 3.78
CA ASP A 393 6.99 -3.49 4.44
C ASP A 393 8.42 -2.95 4.27
N SER A 394 8.59 -1.87 3.51
CA SER A 394 9.91 -1.34 3.15
C SER A 394 10.28 -0.07 3.93
N MET A 395 11.52 -0.03 4.45
CA MET A 395 12.09 1.12 5.19
C MET A 395 11.97 2.47 4.48
N TYR A 396 11.89 2.47 3.14
CA TYR A 396 11.79 3.67 2.31
C TYR A 396 10.40 3.88 1.68
N GLY A 397 9.49 2.91 1.78
CA GLY A 397 8.18 2.99 1.11
C GLY A 397 7.27 4.06 1.70
N LYS A 398 7.38 4.36 2.99
CA LYS A 398 6.70 5.52 3.59
C LYS A 398 7.12 6.83 2.91
N GLN A 399 8.41 7.03 2.62
CA GLN A 399 8.90 8.21 1.90
C GLN A 399 8.33 8.27 0.47
N VAL A 400 8.21 7.14 -0.21
CA VAL A 400 7.55 7.05 -1.53
C VAL A 400 6.09 7.48 -1.44
N LEU A 401 5.34 6.97 -0.46
CA LEU A 401 3.93 7.32 -0.25
C LEU A 401 3.74 8.78 0.13
N ASP A 402 4.59 9.34 1.00
CA ASP A 402 4.53 10.75 1.39
C ASP A 402 4.78 11.69 0.20
N VAL A 403 5.77 11.37 -0.66
CA VAL A 403 6.04 12.12 -1.89
C VAL A 403 4.88 12.00 -2.89
N LEU A 404 4.23 10.83 -3.00
CA LEU A 404 3.02 10.67 -3.81
C LEU A 404 1.85 11.52 -3.27
N VAL A 405 1.64 11.57 -1.95
CA VAL A 405 0.58 12.39 -1.32
C VAL A 405 0.83 13.89 -1.46
N GLU A 406 2.10 14.30 -1.42
CA GLU A 406 2.56 15.68 -1.62
C GLU A 406 2.40 16.13 -3.08
N LYS A 407 2.88 15.33 -4.05
CA LYS A 407 2.98 15.73 -5.46
C LYS A 407 1.77 15.38 -6.31
N VAL A 408 0.98 14.37 -5.93
CA VAL A 408 -0.20 13.94 -6.67
C VAL A 408 -1.45 14.39 -5.92
N GLN A 409 -2.22 15.30 -6.50
CA GLN A 409 -3.46 15.80 -5.90
C GLN A 409 -4.67 14.95 -6.30
N GLY A 410 -4.65 14.36 -7.50
CA GLY A 410 -5.60 13.34 -7.96
C GLY A 410 -6.94 13.86 -8.48
N GLY A 411 -7.05 15.18 -8.65
CA GLY A 411 -8.19 15.85 -9.28
C GLY A 411 -7.93 16.23 -10.73
N GLU A 412 -8.94 16.83 -11.38
CA GLU A 412 -8.96 17.21 -12.80
C GLU A 412 -7.78 18.06 -13.31
N ASN A 413 -6.99 18.67 -12.42
CA ASN A 413 -5.92 19.60 -12.76
C ASN A 413 -4.57 18.89 -13.00
N ASP A 414 -4.47 17.60 -12.67
CA ASP A 414 -3.25 16.82 -12.84
C ASP A 414 -3.32 16.05 -14.17
N ASP A 415 -2.43 16.38 -15.12
CA ASP A 415 -2.21 15.61 -16.36
C ASP A 415 -1.44 14.31 -16.05
N ILE A 416 -1.89 13.59 -15.03
CA ILE A 416 -1.39 12.29 -14.58
C ILE A 416 -2.47 11.64 -13.71
N ALA A 417 -2.78 10.37 -13.95
CA ALA A 417 -3.63 9.57 -13.08
C ALA A 417 -2.79 8.46 -12.45
N VAL A 418 -2.80 8.33 -11.12
CA VAL A 418 -2.08 7.27 -10.42
C VAL A 418 -3.04 6.14 -10.05
N LEU A 419 -2.65 4.91 -10.36
CA LEU A 419 -3.36 3.69 -10.00
C LEU A 419 -2.51 2.84 -9.06
N LEU A 420 -3.06 2.49 -7.91
CA LEU A 420 -2.44 1.56 -6.96
C LEU A 420 -3.13 0.20 -7.08
N LEU A 421 -2.40 -0.82 -7.53
CA LEU A 421 -2.92 -2.18 -7.71
C LEU A 421 -2.48 -3.08 -6.55
N GLY A 422 -3.36 -3.97 -6.09
CA GLY A 422 -3.03 -4.92 -5.04
C GLY A 422 -4.20 -5.78 -4.55
N TYR A 423 -3.95 -6.55 -3.50
CA TYR A 423 -4.99 -7.30 -2.79
C TYR A 423 -5.76 -6.38 -1.84
N GLU A 424 -7.06 -6.60 -1.70
CA GLU A 424 -7.96 -5.72 -0.97
C GLU A 424 -7.51 -5.49 0.49
N ASP A 425 -7.35 -6.56 1.27
CA ASP A 425 -7.00 -6.47 2.69
C ASP A 425 -5.66 -5.75 2.93
N GLN A 426 -4.64 -6.08 2.14
CA GLN A 426 -3.29 -5.54 2.28
C GLN A 426 -3.24 -4.05 1.89
N MET A 427 -3.93 -3.68 0.82
CA MET A 427 -4.06 -2.29 0.38
C MET A 427 -4.86 -1.44 1.39
N LEU A 428 -5.93 -2.00 1.97
CA LEU A 428 -6.69 -1.34 3.03
C LEU A 428 -5.90 -1.22 4.34
N SER A 429 -5.01 -2.17 4.65
CA SER A 429 -4.11 -2.03 5.81
C SER A 429 -3.05 -0.96 5.60
N MET A 430 -2.38 -0.93 4.43
CA MET A 430 -1.44 0.13 4.07
C MET A 430 -2.06 1.54 4.18
N LEU A 431 -3.34 1.71 3.78
CA LEU A 431 -4.07 2.98 3.95
C LEU A 431 -4.27 3.39 5.41
N ARG A 432 -4.49 2.43 6.32
CA ARG A 432 -4.69 2.69 7.76
C ARG A 432 -3.37 2.97 8.48
N GLU A 433 -2.30 2.28 8.08
CA GLU A 433 -1.03 2.24 8.81
C GLU A 433 -0.07 3.39 8.44
N GLN A 434 -0.03 3.82 7.17
CA GLN A 434 1.06 4.68 6.69
C GLN A 434 0.80 6.18 6.85
N ASN A 435 -0.26 6.71 6.22
CA ASN A 435 -0.57 8.14 6.21
C ASN A 435 -2.07 8.41 5.89
N PRO A 436 -2.81 9.12 6.78
CA PRO A 436 -4.20 9.53 6.52
C PRO A 436 -4.41 10.36 5.24
N GLY A 437 -3.36 11.04 4.76
CA GLY A 437 -3.37 11.77 3.50
C GLY A 437 -3.51 10.86 2.27
N LEU A 438 -3.07 9.60 2.35
CA LEU A 438 -3.16 8.64 1.24
C LEU A 438 -4.61 8.29 0.93
N ALA A 439 -5.44 8.04 1.95
CA ALA A 439 -6.87 7.81 1.80
C ALA A 439 -7.63 9.01 1.20
N ARG A 440 -7.12 10.25 1.38
CA ARG A 440 -7.69 11.46 0.72
C ARG A 440 -7.34 11.56 -0.76
N ARG A 441 -6.24 10.94 -1.21
CA ARG A 441 -5.81 10.88 -2.62
C ARG A 441 -6.32 9.65 -3.35
N PHE A 442 -6.59 8.58 -2.60
CA PHE A 442 -7.08 7.30 -3.06
C PHE A 442 -8.25 6.85 -2.16
N PRO A 443 -9.46 7.43 -2.31
CA PRO A 443 -10.60 7.08 -1.47
C PRO A 443 -11.03 5.62 -1.73
N PRO A 444 -11.17 4.76 -0.70
CA PRO A 444 -11.63 3.37 -0.88
C PRO A 444 -12.98 3.28 -1.57
N GLU A 445 -13.88 4.25 -1.34
CA GLU A 445 -15.21 4.32 -1.95
C GLU A 445 -15.17 4.56 -3.47
N GLN A 446 -14.01 4.97 -4.00
CA GLN A 446 -13.73 5.20 -5.42
C GLN A 446 -12.86 4.08 -6.04
N ALA A 447 -12.51 3.05 -5.27
CA ALA A 447 -11.74 1.91 -5.76
C ALA A 447 -12.51 1.08 -6.80
N PHE A 448 -11.77 0.48 -7.73
CA PHE A 448 -12.29 -0.52 -8.66
C PHE A 448 -12.10 -1.89 -8.02
N TYR A 449 -13.21 -2.54 -7.69
CA TYR A 449 -13.24 -3.88 -7.13
C TYR A 449 -13.33 -4.92 -8.25
N PHE A 450 -12.28 -5.72 -8.38
CA PHE A 450 -12.14 -6.81 -9.33
C PHE A 450 -12.56 -8.13 -8.66
N GLU A 451 -13.83 -8.47 -8.86
CA GLU A 451 -14.43 -9.70 -8.36
C GLU A 451 -13.81 -10.93 -9.05
N ASP A 452 -13.69 -12.03 -8.31
CA ASP A 452 -13.31 -13.32 -8.88
C ASP A 452 -14.36 -13.80 -9.90
N TYR A 453 -13.90 -14.40 -10.99
CA TYR A 453 -14.79 -14.91 -12.03
C TYR A 453 -15.56 -16.13 -11.55
N SER A 454 -16.88 -16.11 -11.79
CA SER A 454 -17.73 -17.29 -11.65
C SER A 454 -17.31 -18.40 -12.61
N ASP A 455 -17.72 -19.65 -12.34
CA ASP A 455 -17.44 -20.80 -13.21
C ASP A 455 -17.87 -20.55 -14.67
N GLN A 456 -19.01 -19.89 -14.88
CA GLN A 456 -19.50 -19.56 -16.23
C GLN A 456 -18.59 -18.55 -16.94
N GLU A 457 -18.10 -17.55 -16.23
CA GLU A 457 -17.19 -16.52 -16.74
C GLU A 457 -15.79 -17.12 -17.00
N LEU A 458 -15.27 -17.99 -16.12
CA LEU A 458 -14.03 -18.75 -16.35
C LEU A 458 -14.15 -19.64 -17.59
N MET A 459 -15.27 -20.34 -17.77
CA MET A 459 -15.48 -21.18 -18.96
C MET A 459 -15.73 -20.36 -20.24
N GLN A 460 -16.18 -19.12 -20.15
CA GLN A 460 -16.18 -18.18 -21.28
C GLN A 460 -14.75 -17.73 -21.62
N ILE A 461 -13.94 -17.37 -20.61
CA ILE A 461 -12.53 -17.01 -20.79
C ILE A 461 -11.74 -18.16 -21.40
N LEU A 462 -11.95 -19.40 -20.94
CA LEU A 462 -11.31 -20.61 -21.49
C LEU A 462 -11.62 -20.77 -22.98
N ARG A 463 -12.90 -20.67 -23.37
CA ARG A 463 -13.31 -20.80 -24.79
C ARG A 463 -12.71 -19.71 -25.67
N VAL A 464 -12.67 -18.46 -25.20
CA VAL A 464 -12.05 -17.33 -25.93
C VAL A 464 -10.54 -17.51 -26.05
N HIS A 465 -9.86 -17.97 -24.99
CA HIS A 465 -8.41 -18.18 -25.01
C HIS A 465 -8.02 -19.37 -25.90
N CYS A 466 -8.74 -20.49 -25.83
CA CYS A 466 -8.52 -21.60 -26.77
C CYS A 466 -8.70 -21.13 -28.22
N GLN A 467 -9.70 -20.28 -28.51
CA GLN A 467 -9.88 -19.71 -29.85
C GLN A 467 -8.69 -18.82 -30.28
N SER A 468 -8.10 -18.02 -29.37
CA SER A 468 -6.93 -17.17 -29.70
C SER A 468 -5.66 -17.98 -29.93
N GLU A 469 -5.45 -19.06 -29.17
CA GLU A 469 -4.34 -20.00 -29.37
C GLU A 469 -4.57 -20.97 -30.56
N GLY A 470 -5.74 -20.90 -31.20
CA GLY A 470 -6.09 -21.79 -32.31
C GLY A 470 -6.42 -23.22 -31.91
N VAL A 471 -6.73 -23.49 -30.64
CA VAL A 471 -6.95 -24.82 -30.05
C VAL A 471 -8.46 -25.09 -29.86
N LYS A 472 -8.91 -26.36 -29.98
CA LYS A 472 -10.32 -26.76 -29.79
C LYS A 472 -10.53 -27.65 -28.55
N PRO A 473 -11.18 -27.17 -27.47
CA PRO A 473 -11.50 -27.99 -26.31
C PRO A 473 -12.75 -28.86 -26.56
N THR A 474 -12.74 -30.12 -26.12
CA THR A 474 -13.96 -30.95 -26.05
C THR A 474 -14.90 -30.50 -24.92
N MET A 475 -16.14 -31.01 -24.89
CA MET A 475 -17.06 -30.76 -23.77
C MET A 475 -16.57 -31.41 -22.47
N GLU A 476 -16.11 -32.65 -22.56
CA GLU A 476 -15.56 -33.40 -21.42
C GLU A 476 -14.29 -32.71 -20.85
N PHE A 477 -13.42 -32.17 -21.72
CA PHE A 477 -12.30 -31.33 -21.29
C PHE A 477 -12.77 -30.09 -20.52
N GLN A 478 -13.84 -29.44 -20.96
CA GLN A 478 -14.40 -28.27 -20.28
C GLN A 478 -14.97 -28.61 -18.89
N GLU A 479 -15.61 -29.77 -18.73
CA GLU A 479 -16.06 -30.23 -17.42
C GLU A 479 -14.89 -30.56 -16.48
N LYS A 480 -13.85 -31.26 -16.98
CA LYS A 480 -12.64 -31.55 -16.21
C LYS A 480 -11.88 -30.27 -15.86
N ALA A 481 -11.77 -29.31 -16.77
CA ALA A 481 -11.21 -27.99 -16.52
C ALA A 481 -11.97 -27.24 -15.41
N ARG A 482 -13.31 -27.25 -15.44
CA ARG A 482 -14.13 -26.63 -14.39
C ARG A 482 -13.85 -27.25 -13.02
N LYS A 483 -13.81 -28.58 -12.91
CA LYS A 483 -13.45 -29.29 -11.66
C LYS A 483 -12.05 -28.89 -11.15
N LYS A 484 -11.05 -28.83 -12.04
CA LYS A 484 -9.68 -28.43 -11.66
C LYS A 484 -9.61 -26.97 -11.17
N LEU A 485 -10.32 -26.06 -11.84
CA LEU A 485 -10.34 -24.64 -11.45
C LEU A 485 -11.06 -24.41 -10.11
N ASP A 486 -12.14 -25.14 -9.83
CA ASP A 486 -12.82 -25.09 -8.53
C ASP A 486 -11.94 -25.66 -7.40
N MET A 487 -11.24 -26.78 -7.65
CA MET A 487 -10.24 -27.31 -6.72
C MET A 487 -9.13 -26.28 -6.43
N LEU A 488 -8.58 -25.63 -7.45
CA LEU A 488 -7.57 -24.58 -7.29
C LEU A 488 -8.10 -23.40 -6.46
N ARG A 489 -9.31 -22.90 -6.76
CA ARG A 489 -9.97 -21.80 -6.04
C ARG A 489 -10.10 -22.07 -4.53
N ARG A 490 -10.41 -23.32 -4.14
CA ARG A 490 -10.48 -23.74 -2.72
C ARG A 490 -9.10 -23.89 -2.07
N SER A 491 -8.08 -24.22 -2.86
CA SER A 491 -6.73 -24.54 -2.38
C SER A 491 -5.78 -23.34 -2.27
N GLU A 492 -6.02 -22.28 -3.02
CA GLU A 492 -5.12 -21.12 -3.14
C GLU A 492 -5.55 -19.96 -2.21
N SER A 493 -4.56 -19.27 -1.62
CA SER A 493 -4.81 -18.04 -0.86
C SER A 493 -5.37 -16.93 -1.75
N HIS A 494 -4.80 -16.79 -2.94
CA HIS A 494 -5.19 -15.82 -3.96
C HIS A 494 -5.38 -16.53 -5.30
N PHE A 495 -6.63 -16.86 -5.64
CA PHE A 495 -6.93 -17.65 -6.84
C PHE A 495 -6.52 -16.93 -8.13
N GLY A 496 -5.80 -17.63 -9.01
CA GLY A 496 -5.23 -17.05 -10.24
C GLY A 496 -6.23 -16.63 -11.33
N ASN A 497 -7.53 -16.87 -11.18
CA ASN A 497 -8.60 -16.44 -12.11
C ASN A 497 -8.30 -16.72 -13.59
N ALA A 498 -8.30 -15.71 -14.48
CA ALA A 498 -8.00 -15.90 -15.89
C ALA A 498 -6.55 -16.39 -16.11
N GLY A 499 -5.63 -16.05 -15.22
CA GLY A 499 -4.26 -16.58 -15.22
C GLY A 499 -4.23 -18.09 -14.93
N ALA A 500 -5.06 -18.58 -14.02
CA ALA A 500 -5.22 -20.02 -13.78
C ALA A 500 -5.80 -20.74 -15.02
N VAL A 501 -6.78 -20.13 -15.70
CA VAL A 501 -7.31 -20.63 -16.99
C VAL A 501 -6.23 -20.67 -18.07
N MET A 502 -5.44 -19.59 -18.23
CA MET A 502 -4.34 -19.54 -19.20
C MET A 502 -3.27 -20.60 -18.92
N ASN A 503 -2.90 -20.79 -17.66
CA ASN A 503 -1.92 -21.80 -17.26
C ASN A 503 -2.44 -23.22 -17.51
N LEU A 504 -3.72 -23.49 -17.21
CA LEU A 504 -4.38 -24.77 -17.49
C LEU A 504 -4.43 -25.07 -18.99
N VAL A 505 -4.82 -24.09 -19.83
CA VAL A 505 -4.86 -24.27 -21.28
C VAL A 505 -3.46 -24.48 -21.86
N LYS A 506 -2.44 -23.77 -21.36
CA LYS A 506 -1.05 -23.97 -21.78
C LYS A 506 -0.52 -25.35 -21.41
N ALA A 507 -0.75 -25.82 -20.19
CA ALA A 507 -0.37 -27.16 -19.74
C ALA A 507 -1.06 -28.23 -20.60
N ALA A 508 -2.38 -28.14 -20.76
CA ALA A 508 -3.13 -29.07 -21.60
C ALA A 508 -2.71 -29.06 -23.08
N THR A 509 -2.35 -27.89 -23.62
CA THR A 509 -1.86 -27.77 -25.00
C THR A 509 -0.48 -28.42 -25.16
N LEU A 510 0.39 -28.35 -24.15
CA LEU A 510 1.67 -29.04 -24.14
C LEU A 510 1.48 -30.57 -24.15
N GLU A 511 0.60 -31.09 -23.28
CA GLU A 511 0.26 -32.52 -23.24
C GLU A 511 -0.37 -32.98 -24.57
N ALA A 512 -1.37 -32.26 -25.08
CA ALA A 512 -2.01 -32.56 -26.36
C ALA A 512 -1.03 -32.52 -27.55
N SER A 513 -0.03 -31.61 -27.52
CA SER A 513 1.03 -31.54 -28.53
C SER A 513 1.95 -32.76 -28.51
N SER A 514 2.15 -33.40 -27.34
CA SER A 514 2.92 -34.64 -27.26
C SER A 514 2.19 -35.83 -27.91
N ARG A 515 0.85 -35.80 -27.91
CA ARG A 515 -0.02 -36.83 -28.52
C ARG A 515 -0.23 -36.62 -30.02
N ALA A 516 -0.26 -35.37 -30.48
CA ALA A 516 -0.59 -34.99 -31.85
C ALA A 516 0.63 -35.03 -32.80
N GLN A 517 0.93 -36.21 -33.37
CA GLN A 517 1.89 -36.32 -34.49
C GLN A 517 1.25 -35.95 -35.83
N GLY A 518 1.20 -34.66 -36.18
CA GLY A 518 0.84 -34.20 -37.53
C GLY A 518 0.48 -32.72 -37.64
N GLU A 519 0.40 -32.21 -38.89
CA GLU A 519 -0.11 -30.87 -39.20
C GLU A 519 -1.64 -30.83 -39.06
N GLY A 520 -2.14 -30.29 -37.95
CA GLY A 520 -3.57 -30.18 -37.68
C GLY A 520 -3.88 -29.26 -36.50
N GLN A 521 -5.15 -28.87 -36.38
CA GLN A 521 -5.61 -28.04 -35.27
C GLN A 521 -5.65 -28.85 -33.97
N ILE A 522 -4.87 -28.46 -32.96
CA ILE A 522 -4.78 -29.17 -31.67
C ILE A 522 -6.16 -29.24 -31.01
N ARG A 523 -6.50 -30.44 -30.52
CA ARG A 523 -7.76 -30.73 -29.81
C ARG A 523 -7.44 -31.14 -28.37
N LEU A 524 -8.04 -30.47 -27.39
CA LEU A 524 -7.85 -30.79 -25.98
C LEU A 524 -8.90 -31.81 -25.54
N GLU A 525 -8.44 -32.88 -24.90
CA GLU A 525 -9.22 -34.03 -24.44
C GLU A 525 -9.03 -34.22 -22.92
N PRO A 526 -9.90 -34.97 -22.22
CA PRO A 526 -9.85 -35.11 -20.76
C PRO A 526 -8.53 -35.69 -20.22
N SER A 527 -7.74 -36.39 -21.04
CA SER A 527 -6.40 -36.86 -20.69
C SER A 527 -5.41 -35.72 -20.44
N ASP A 528 -5.63 -34.54 -21.04
CA ASP A 528 -4.69 -33.42 -21.02
C ASP A 528 -4.80 -32.56 -19.74
N ILE A 529 -5.65 -32.96 -18.79
CA ILE A 529 -5.77 -32.34 -17.46
C ILE A 529 -5.58 -33.40 -16.40
N ASP A 530 -4.51 -33.25 -15.61
CA ASP A 530 -4.33 -33.97 -14.36
C ASP A 530 -5.09 -33.27 -13.22
N ILE A 531 -5.97 -33.99 -12.52
CA ILE A 531 -6.70 -33.54 -11.31
C ILE A 531 -6.11 -34.20 -10.04
N GLY A 532 -5.05 -34.98 -10.16
CA GLY A 532 -4.69 -36.02 -9.21
C GLY A 532 -5.42 -37.32 -9.56
N PRO A 533 -5.48 -38.30 -8.63
CA PRO A 533 -5.95 -39.65 -8.92
C PRO A 533 -7.46 -39.74 -9.22
N GLU A 534 -7.84 -39.41 -10.46
CA GLU A 534 -9.02 -39.98 -11.12
C GLU A 534 -8.68 -41.31 -11.80
N ASP A 535 -7.43 -41.51 -12.24
CA ASP A 535 -6.99 -42.73 -12.94
C ASP A 535 -6.54 -43.86 -12.00
N ASP A 536 -6.31 -43.59 -10.71
CA ASP A 536 -5.87 -44.58 -9.72
C ASP A 536 -7.06 -45.18 -8.92
N VAL A 537 -8.07 -45.66 -9.66
CA VAL A 537 -9.32 -46.27 -9.14
C VAL A 537 -9.08 -47.58 -8.35
N GLN A 538 -7.82 -48.00 -8.15
CA GLN A 538 -7.44 -49.32 -7.64
C GLN A 538 -6.72 -49.31 -6.28
N GLN A 539 -6.44 -48.16 -5.66
CA GLN A 539 -5.90 -48.10 -4.30
C GLN A 539 -7.00 -47.78 -3.28
N ASP A 540 -7.22 -48.69 -2.32
CA ASP A 540 -8.09 -48.44 -1.15
C ASP A 540 -7.58 -47.17 -0.43
N PRO A 541 -8.39 -46.08 -0.33
CA PRO A 541 -7.99 -44.86 0.35
C PRO A 541 -7.51 -45.10 1.79
N PHE A 542 -8.01 -46.16 2.45
CA PHE A 542 -7.67 -46.52 3.83
C PHE A 542 -6.42 -47.41 3.96
N ALA A 543 -5.85 -47.92 2.86
CA ALA A 543 -4.63 -48.75 2.89
C ALA A 543 -3.41 -48.14 3.64
N PRO A 544 -3.24 -46.80 3.72
CA PRO A 544 -2.22 -46.20 4.58
C PRO A 544 -2.44 -46.42 6.09
N LEU A 545 -3.69 -46.61 6.56
CA LEU A 545 -3.99 -46.94 7.97
C LEU A 545 -3.63 -48.38 8.32
N ASP A 546 -3.75 -49.31 7.37
CA ASP A 546 -3.47 -50.74 7.60
C ASP A 546 -1.97 -51.01 7.86
N LYS A 547 -1.11 -50.03 7.54
CA LYS A 547 0.33 -50.01 7.88
C LYS A 547 0.60 -49.51 9.30
N LEU A 548 -0.38 -48.89 9.95
CA LEU A 548 -0.30 -48.33 11.31
C LEU A 548 -0.90 -49.29 12.35
N TYR A 549 -0.45 -49.17 13.60
CA TYR A 549 -0.75 -50.15 14.63
C TYR A 549 -2.07 -49.85 15.37
N ARG A 550 -3.00 -50.83 15.42
CA ARG A 550 -4.31 -50.78 16.11
C ARG A 550 -5.16 -49.54 15.75
N MET A 551 -5.35 -49.33 14.45
CA MET A 551 -6.16 -48.24 13.91
C MET A 551 -7.63 -48.60 13.69
N ASP A 552 -8.10 -49.79 14.07
CA ASP A 552 -9.43 -50.32 13.73
C ASP A 552 -10.59 -49.39 14.15
N GLY A 553 -10.49 -48.79 15.35
CA GLY A 553 -11.46 -47.82 15.85
C GLY A 553 -11.41 -46.46 15.14
N ILE A 554 -10.24 -46.10 14.57
CA ILE A 554 -10.05 -44.89 13.77
C ILE A 554 -10.54 -45.12 12.34
N ARG A 555 -10.18 -46.26 11.73
CA ARG A 555 -10.65 -46.74 10.42
C ARG A 555 -12.17 -46.75 10.38
N LYS A 556 -12.83 -47.38 11.35
CA LYS A 556 -14.30 -47.44 11.42
C LYS A 556 -14.97 -46.06 11.52
N LYS A 557 -14.38 -45.10 12.25
CA LYS A 557 -14.89 -43.72 12.33
C LYS A 557 -14.69 -42.95 11.01
N LEU A 558 -13.57 -43.16 10.34
CA LEU A 558 -13.28 -42.57 9.03
C LEU A 558 -14.16 -43.17 7.91
N GLU A 559 -14.41 -44.49 7.95
CA GLU A 559 -15.38 -45.18 7.09
C GLU A 559 -16.80 -44.62 7.30
N GLN A 560 -17.22 -44.42 8.56
CA GLN A 560 -18.51 -43.80 8.89
C GLN A 560 -18.65 -42.38 8.33
N LEU A 561 -17.60 -41.56 8.44
CA LEU A 561 -17.57 -40.22 7.82
C LEU A 561 -17.64 -40.32 6.30
N SER A 562 -16.76 -41.12 5.68
CA SER A 562 -16.72 -41.33 4.23
C SER A 562 -18.07 -41.78 3.65
N ASN A 563 -18.77 -42.69 4.34
CA ASN A 563 -20.08 -43.16 3.92
C ASN A 563 -21.15 -42.05 4.02
N ALA A 564 -21.10 -41.20 5.05
CA ALA A 564 -22.02 -40.06 5.17
C ALA A 564 -21.83 -39.03 4.04
N PHE A 565 -20.58 -38.78 3.63
CA PHE A 565 -20.28 -37.93 2.47
C PHE A 565 -20.73 -38.56 1.15
N ALA A 566 -20.49 -39.86 0.94
CA ALA A 566 -20.91 -40.55 -0.27
C ALA A 566 -22.43 -40.53 -0.45
N VAL A 567 -23.19 -40.80 0.62
CA VAL A 567 -24.67 -40.76 0.60
C VAL A 567 -25.18 -39.35 0.29
N ALA A 568 -24.68 -38.32 0.97
CA ALA A 568 -25.11 -36.93 0.69
C ALA A 568 -24.81 -36.50 -0.76
N GLN A 569 -23.69 -36.97 -1.33
CA GLN A 569 -23.32 -36.71 -2.72
C GLN A 569 -24.24 -37.43 -3.74
N GLU A 570 -24.73 -38.63 -3.42
CA GLU A 570 -25.71 -39.35 -4.24
C GLU A 570 -27.15 -38.81 -4.10
N GLU A 571 -27.54 -38.38 -2.90
CA GLU A 571 -28.85 -37.80 -2.61
C GLU A 571 -28.99 -36.35 -3.12
N GLY A 572 -27.87 -35.66 -3.37
CA GLY A 572 -27.82 -34.30 -3.89
C GLY A 572 -28.01 -33.20 -2.85
N ASP A 573 -27.95 -33.58 -1.57
CA ASP A 573 -27.99 -32.67 -0.42
C ASP A 573 -26.66 -31.91 -0.23
N GLU A 574 -26.67 -30.88 0.60
CA GLU A 574 -25.41 -30.24 1.03
C GLU A 574 -24.53 -31.25 1.76
N ALA A 575 -23.31 -31.45 1.26
CA ALA A 575 -22.34 -32.35 1.87
C ALA A 575 -22.11 -31.96 3.34
N PRO A 576 -22.07 -32.93 4.29
CA PRO A 576 -21.89 -32.62 5.71
C PRO A 576 -20.67 -31.73 5.96
N GLU A 577 -20.71 -30.85 6.95
CA GLU A 577 -19.48 -30.19 7.39
C GLU A 577 -18.53 -31.26 7.96
N LEU A 578 -17.32 -31.36 7.42
CA LEU A 578 -16.30 -32.31 7.86
C LEU A 578 -15.88 -32.10 9.32
N GLY A 579 -16.13 -30.89 9.85
CA GLY A 579 -15.83 -30.50 11.22
C GLY A 579 -14.33 -30.44 11.52
N HIS A 580 -14.03 -30.45 12.81
CA HIS A 580 -12.65 -30.40 13.32
C HIS A 580 -12.42 -31.51 14.34
N PHE A 581 -11.17 -31.97 14.43
CA PHE A 581 -10.83 -33.23 15.09
C PHE A 581 -10.05 -33.02 16.40
N VAL A 582 -10.29 -33.90 17.37
CA VAL A 582 -9.63 -33.90 18.68
C VAL A 582 -8.91 -35.23 18.88
N PHE A 583 -7.60 -35.19 19.01
CA PHE A 583 -6.74 -36.37 19.18
C PHE A 583 -6.24 -36.46 20.62
N THR A 584 -6.87 -37.29 21.45
CA THR A 584 -6.54 -37.43 22.88
C THR A 584 -5.70 -38.68 23.15
N GLY A 585 -4.64 -38.55 23.94
CA GLY A 585 -3.84 -39.71 24.38
C GLY A 585 -2.42 -39.34 24.79
N ALA A 586 -1.69 -40.29 25.39
CA ALA A 586 -0.35 -40.10 25.91
C ALA A 586 0.71 -39.76 24.81
N PRO A 587 1.92 -39.33 25.19
CA PRO A 587 3.03 -39.17 24.25
C PRO A 587 3.39 -40.49 23.56
N GLY A 588 3.73 -40.39 22.28
CA GLY A 588 4.19 -41.54 21.49
C GLY A 588 3.13 -42.56 21.07
N THR A 589 1.82 -42.27 21.23
CA THR A 589 0.74 -43.17 20.78
C THR A 589 0.44 -43.11 19.28
N GLY A 590 1.06 -42.19 18.52
CA GLY A 590 0.96 -42.10 17.05
C GLY A 590 0.13 -40.94 16.49
N LYS A 591 -0.40 -40.03 17.33
CA LYS A 591 -1.27 -38.89 16.95
C LYS A 591 -0.82 -38.15 15.67
N THR A 592 0.41 -37.63 15.64
CA THR A 592 0.96 -36.89 14.49
C THR A 592 1.07 -37.74 13.22
N THR A 593 1.43 -39.02 13.36
CA THR A 593 1.52 -39.97 12.24
C THR A 593 0.14 -40.24 11.63
N VAL A 594 -0.89 -40.37 12.47
CA VAL A 594 -2.28 -40.54 12.03
C VAL A 594 -2.81 -39.26 11.40
N ALA A 595 -2.45 -38.06 11.88
CA ALA A 595 -2.85 -36.80 11.24
C ALA A 595 -2.37 -36.69 9.78
N ARG A 596 -1.12 -37.13 9.50
CA ARG A 596 -0.58 -37.19 8.13
C ARG A 596 -1.33 -38.18 7.24
N VAL A 597 -1.63 -39.38 7.75
CA VAL A 597 -2.43 -40.38 7.01
C VAL A 597 -3.87 -39.90 6.81
N MET A 598 -4.46 -39.22 7.79
CA MET A 598 -5.81 -38.65 7.70
C MET A 598 -5.88 -37.57 6.62
N ALA A 599 -4.87 -36.72 6.48
CA ALA A 599 -4.79 -35.73 5.40
C ALA A 599 -4.76 -36.39 4.00
N GLN A 600 -4.00 -37.49 3.84
CA GLN A 600 -3.97 -38.27 2.59
C GLN A 600 -5.33 -38.89 2.27
N ILE A 601 -6.01 -39.48 3.27
CA ILE A 601 -7.36 -40.06 3.11
C ILE A 601 -8.36 -38.98 2.69
N LEU A 602 -8.42 -37.87 3.42
CA LEU A 602 -9.35 -36.78 3.15
C LEU A 602 -9.08 -36.12 1.79
N PHE A 603 -7.83 -36.09 1.33
CA PHE A 603 -7.45 -35.65 -0.01
C PHE A 603 -7.93 -36.65 -1.09
N HIS A 604 -7.70 -37.96 -0.92
CA HIS A 604 -8.20 -38.99 -1.85
C HIS A 604 -9.75 -39.01 -1.93
N LEU A 605 -10.43 -38.73 -0.82
CA LEU A 605 -11.89 -38.56 -0.77
C LEU A 605 -12.37 -37.19 -1.31
N ARG A 606 -11.46 -36.32 -1.79
CA ARG A 606 -11.73 -34.96 -2.31
C ARG A 606 -12.38 -33.98 -1.32
N LEU A 607 -12.25 -34.28 -0.03
CA LEU A 607 -12.72 -33.45 1.08
C LEU A 607 -11.68 -32.38 1.45
N LEU A 608 -10.41 -32.62 1.13
CA LEU A 608 -9.32 -31.65 1.14
C LEU A 608 -8.79 -31.42 -0.29
N ALA A 609 -8.23 -30.24 -0.52
CA ALA A 609 -7.60 -29.89 -1.80
C ALA A 609 -6.09 -30.19 -1.83
N LYS A 610 -5.47 -30.52 -0.68
CA LYS A 610 -4.07 -30.94 -0.52
C LYS A 610 -3.98 -32.01 0.56
N ASP A 611 -3.03 -32.95 0.41
CA ASP A 611 -2.69 -33.97 1.42
C ASP A 611 -1.72 -33.46 2.51
N ARG A 612 -1.34 -32.18 2.46
CA ARG A 612 -0.37 -31.55 3.37
C ARG A 612 -0.95 -31.34 4.77
N VAL A 613 -0.14 -31.70 5.77
CA VAL A 613 -0.29 -31.26 7.16
C VAL A 613 0.68 -30.12 7.45
N GLN A 614 0.18 -29.04 8.05
CA GLN A 614 0.98 -28.02 8.72
C GLN A 614 1.01 -28.34 10.22
N GLU A 615 2.18 -28.62 10.77
CA GLU A 615 2.36 -29.01 12.18
C GLU A 615 2.84 -27.82 13.01
N THR A 616 2.18 -27.56 14.15
CA THR A 616 2.54 -26.53 15.12
C THR A 616 2.24 -27.02 16.55
N SER A 617 2.60 -26.23 17.56
CA SER A 617 2.27 -26.47 18.97
C SER A 617 1.42 -25.33 19.53
N GLY A 618 0.73 -25.57 20.65
CA GLY A 618 0.00 -24.52 21.37
C GLY A 618 0.86 -23.31 21.71
N LEU A 619 2.09 -23.54 22.20
CA LEU A 619 3.04 -22.47 22.53
C LEU A 619 3.50 -21.65 21.31
N ASN A 620 3.66 -22.28 20.14
CA ASN A 620 4.07 -21.59 18.93
C ASN A 620 2.99 -20.63 18.39
N LEU A 621 1.72 -20.83 18.76
CA LEU A 621 0.60 -19.96 18.39
C LEU A 621 0.43 -18.77 19.33
N THR A 622 0.96 -18.83 20.57
CA THR A 622 0.90 -17.72 21.52
C THR A 622 1.95 -16.63 21.21
N GLY A 623 1.55 -15.36 21.30
CA GLY A 623 2.46 -14.21 21.20
C GLY A 623 3.31 -14.01 22.46
N GLU A 624 4.47 -13.36 22.30
CA GLU A 624 5.26 -12.86 23.45
C GLU A 624 4.78 -11.46 23.90
N TYR A 625 4.12 -10.74 23.00
CA TYR A 625 3.60 -9.39 23.20
C TYR A 625 2.15 -9.30 22.70
N VAL A 626 1.36 -8.39 23.30
CA VAL A 626 -0.05 -8.17 22.98
C VAL A 626 -0.26 -7.90 21.48
N GLY A 627 -1.21 -8.59 20.86
CA GLY A 627 -1.57 -8.43 19.45
C GLY A 627 -0.75 -9.27 18.46
N GLN A 628 0.32 -9.94 18.89
CA GLN A 628 1.08 -10.85 18.02
C GLN A 628 0.41 -12.22 17.83
N THR A 629 -0.31 -12.69 18.84
CA THR A 629 -0.97 -14.01 18.86
C THR A 629 -1.89 -14.20 17.66
N LYS A 630 -2.76 -13.23 17.39
CA LYS A 630 -3.70 -13.30 16.26
C LYS A 630 -2.97 -13.51 14.93
N LYS A 631 -1.89 -12.75 14.68
CA LYS A 631 -1.08 -12.86 13.46
C LYS A 631 -0.43 -14.24 13.33
N LYS A 632 0.15 -14.78 14.41
CA LYS A 632 0.74 -16.14 14.42
C LYS A 632 -0.30 -17.22 14.07
N VAL A 633 -1.53 -17.09 14.58
CA VAL A 633 -2.64 -18.00 14.26
C VAL A 633 -3.03 -17.90 12.78
N GLU A 634 -3.22 -16.69 12.26
CA GLU A 634 -3.55 -16.43 10.85
C GLU A 634 -2.48 -16.96 9.89
N GLU A 635 -1.19 -16.81 10.21
CA GLU A 635 -0.07 -17.34 9.42
C GLU A 635 -0.07 -18.88 9.33
N GLN A 636 -0.34 -19.58 10.44
CA GLN A 636 -0.40 -21.05 10.44
C GLN A 636 -1.64 -21.58 9.72
N LEU A 637 -2.77 -20.88 9.79
CA LEU A 637 -3.99 -21.20 9.05
C LEU A 637 -3.81 -21.01 7.54
N GLU A 638 -3.15 -19.92 7.12
CA GLU A 638 -2.84 -19.66 5.72
C GLU A 638 -1.88 -20.73 5.15
N ALA A 639 -0.86 -21.13 5.93
CA ALA A 639 0.04 -22.22 5.58
C ALA A 639 -0.66 -23.60 5.47
N ALA A 640 -1.79 -23.77 6.15
CA ALA A 640 -2.63 -24.96 6.12
C ALA A 640 -3.74 -24.92 5.06
N LYS A 641 -3.86 -23.85 4.25
CA LYS A 641 -5.03 -23.63 3.37
C LYS A 641 -5.28 -24.79 2.39
N GLY A 642 -6.49 -25.35 2.44
CA GLY A 642 -6.93 -26.50 1.66
C GLY A 642 -6.41 -27.86 2.14
N GLY A 643 -5.74 -27.91 3.29
CA GLY A 643 -5.18 -29.12 3.93
C GLY A 643 -5.49 -29.17 5.43
N VAL A 644 -4.57 -29.72 6.22
CA VAL A 644 -4.74 -29.94 7.66
C VAL A 644 -3.81 -29.05 8.49
N LEU A 645 -4.33 -28.39 9.53
CA LEU A 645 -3.56 -27.75 10.60
C LEU A 645 -3.55 -28.66 11.84
N PHE A 646 -2.39 -29.22 12.18
CA PHE A 646 -2.21 -30.06 13.37
C PHE A 646 -1.54 -29.27 14.50
N ILE A 647 -2.22 -29.13 15.63
CA ILE A 647 -1.76 -28.40 16.82
C ILE A 647 -1.49 -29.42 17.94
N ASP A 648 -0.22 -29.74 18.21
CA ASP A 648 0.15 -30.58 19.36
C ASP A 648 0.19 -29.77 20.65
N GLU A 649 0.00 -30.45 21.77
CA GLU A 649 -0.07 -29.86 23.12
C GLU A 649 -1.04 -28.66 23.18
N ALA A 650 -2.17 -28.76 22.46
CA ALA A 650 -3.10 -27.65 22.25
C ALA A 650 -3.68 -27.08 23.56
N TYR A 651 -3.72 -27.86 24.63
CA TYR A 651 -4.18 -27.43 25.97
C TYR A 651 -3.37 -26.25 26.56
N GLU A 652 -2.16 -25.96 26.05
CA GLU A 652 -1.44 -24.72 26.39
C GLU A 652 -2.20 -23.46 25.95
N LEU A 653 -3.00 -23.54 24.87
CA LEU A 653 -3.90 -22.46 24.45
C LEU A 653 -5.02 -22.19 25.48
N GLY A 654 -5.32 -23.16 26.36
CA GLY A 654 -6.27 -22.96 27.46
C GLY A 654 -5.73 -22.13 28.62
N LYS A 655 -4.44 -21.72 28.58
CA LYS A 655 -3.76 -21.05 29.70
C LYS A 655 -3.41 -19.60 29.37
N GLY A 656 -3.62 -18.71 30.36
CA GLY A 656 -3.24 -17.30 30.27
C GLY A 656 -4.03 -16.47 29.25
N PRO A 657 -3.79 -15.14 29.20
CA PRO A 657 -4.51 -14.24 28.31
C PRO A 657 -4.17 -14.48 26.83
N PHE A 658 -2.89 -14.73 26.50
CA PHE A 658 -2.45 -15.00 25.13
C PHE A 658 -3.01 -16.33 24.59
N GLY A 659 -3.16 -17.36 25.42
CA GLY A 659 -3.82 -18.60 25.01
C GLY A 659 -5.29 -18.37 24.66
N GLN A 660 -6.01 -17.57 25.47
CA GLN A 660 -7.40 -17.21 25.19
C GLN A 660 -7.57 -16.36 23.92
N GLU A 661 -6.61 -15.45 23.65
CA GLU A 661 -6.54 -14.70 22.39
C GLU A 661 -6.38 -15.67 21.20
N ALA A 662 -5.47 -16.65 21.29
CA ALA A 662 -5.28 -17.67 20.25
C ALA A 662 -6.53 -18.53 20.03
N CYS A 663 -7.17 -19.00 21.11
CA CYS A 663 -8.43 -19.74 21.06
C CYS A 663 -9.52 -18.94 20.34
N THR A 664 -9.61 -17.63 20.63
CA THR A 664 -10.61 -16.73 20.02
C THR A 664 -10.32 -16.51 18.54
N ALA A 665 -9.05 -16.32 18.16
CA ALA A 665 -8.62 -16.22 16.77
C ALA A 665 -8.92 -17.51 15.97
N ILE A 666 -8.69 -18.69 16.56
CA ILE A 666 -9.04 -19.98 15.94
C ILE A 666 -10.56 -20.08 15.72
N VAL A 667 -11.39 -19.77 16.73
CA VAL A 667 -12.86 -19.81 16.58
C VAL A 667 -13.36 -18.83 15.51
N ALA A 668 -12.77 -17.64 15.43
CA ALA A 668 -13.10 -16.66 14.39
C ALA A 668 -12.73 -17.18 12.99
N ALA A 669 -11.54 -17.76 12.83
CA ALA A 669 -11.09 -18.34 11.57
C ALA A 669 -11.96 -19.52 11.10
N MET A 670 -12.46 -20.34 12.02
CA MET A 670 -13.41 -21.42 11.71
C MET A 670 -14.76 -20.93 11.15
N THR A 671 -15.06 -19.63 11.27
CA THR A 671 -16.26 -19.01 10.68
C THR A 671 -15.95 -18.11 9.48
N ASP A 672 -14.69 -17.90 9.16
CA ASP A 672 -14.27 -16.99 8.08
C ASP A 672 -14.22 -17.76 6.75
N PRO A 673 -14.97 -17.32 5.70
CA PRO A 673 -14.91 -17.92 4.37
C PRO A 673 -13.49 -18.03 3.79
N LYS A 674 -12.55 -17.17 4.23
CA LYS A 674 -11.13 -17.20 3.83
C LYS A 674 -10.45 -18.53 4.14
N TYR A 675 -10.80 -19.17 5.26
CA TYR A 675 -10.22 -20.42 5.75
C TYR A 675 -11.12 -21.65 5.50
N ALA A 676 -12.19 -21.50 4.72
CA ALA A 676 -13.03 -22.61 4.29
C ALA A 676 -12.20 -23.71 3.60
N GLY A 677 -12.39 -24.96 4.03
CA GLY A 677 -11.59 -26.10 3.56
C GLY A 677 -10.27 -26.34 4.32
N VAL A 678 -10.01 -25.64 5.43
CA VAL A 678 -8.97 -26.01 6.40
C VAL A 678 -9.54 -26.93 7.47
N VAL A 679 -8.88 -28.06 7.71
CA VAL A 679 -9.22 -29.00 8.78
C VAL A 679 -8.27 -28.81 9.95
N ILE A 680 -8.80 -28.39 11.10
CA ILE A 680 -8.01 -28.23 12.33
C ILE A 680 -8.07 -29.51 13.17
N ILE A 681 -6.90 -30.00 13.58
CA ILE A 681 -6.75 -31.14 14.50
C ILE A 681 -5.99 -30.66 15.74
N ILE A 682 -6.65 -30.68 16.90
CA ILE A 682 -6.01 -30.39 18.19
C ILE A 682 -5.61 -31.70 18.88
N ALA A 683 -4.42 -31.74 19.46
CA ALA A 683 -3.90 -32.93 20.15
C ALA A 683 -3.42 -32.62 21.57
N GLY A 684 -3.57 -33.60 22.48
CA GLY A 684 -3.11 -33.47 23.87
C GLY A 684 -3.60 -34.58 24.81
N TYR A 685 -3.47 -34.34 26.11
CA TYR A 685 -3.97 -35.25 27.14
C TYR A 685 -5.49 -35.15 27.29
N PRO A 686 -6.22 -36.27 27.53
CA PRO A 686 -7.68 -36.25 27.59
C PRO A 686 -8.25 -35.25 28.61
N GLY A 687 -7.67 -35.19 29.81
CA GLY A 687 -8.13 -34.30 30.88
C GLY A 687 -7.93 -32.82 30.56
N ASP A 688 -6.78 -32.46 29.99
CA ASP A 688 -6.42 -31.04 29.76
C ASP A 688 -7.05 -30.48 28.48
N ILE A 689 -7.24 -31.31 27.45
CA ILE A 689 -8.03 -30.95 26.27
C ILE A 689 -9.51 -30.73 26.64
N ASN A 690 -10.10 -31.57 27.50
CA ASN A 690 -11.47 -31.32 27.98
C ASN A 690 -11.58 -30.00 28.74
N LYS A 691 -10.64 -29.70 29.67
CA LYS A 691 -10.61 -28.39 30.37
C LYS A 691 -10.49 -27.22 29.39
N MET A 692 -9.67 -27.34 28.35
CA MET A 692 -9.53 -26.31 27.31
C MET A 692 -10.82 -26.13 26.51
N LEU A 693 -11.49 -27.21 26.11
CA LEU A 693 -12.75 -27.11 25.37
C LEU A 693 -13.89 -26.56 26.25
N ASP A 694 -13.93 -26.93 27.52
CA ASP A 694 -14.90 -26.41 28.49
C ASP A 694 -14.69 -24.92 28.82
N SER A 695 -13.49 -24.37 28.62
CA SER A 695 -13.23 -22.94 28.86
C SER A 695 -13.80 -22.02 27.78
N ASN A 696 -14.08 -22.53 26.57
CA ASN A 696 -14.65 -21.75 25.48
C ASN A 696 -15.75 -22.54 24.72
N PRO A 697 -17.04 -22.20 24.90
CA PRO A 697 -18.15 -22.85 24.22
C PRO A 697 -18.04 -22.86 22.68
N GLY A 698 -17.37 -21.86 22.09
CA GLY A 698 -17.17 -21.76 20.64
C GLY A 698 -16.21 -22.80 20.06
N LEU A 699 -15.24 -23.28 20.86
CA LEU A 699 -14.39 -24.43 20.52
C LEU A 699 -15.18 -25.74 20.68
N LYS A 700 -15.85 -25.91 21.83
CA LYS A 700 -16.61 -27.14 22.16
C LYS A 700 -17.72 -27.46 21.15
N SER A 701 -18.32 -26.45 20.53
CA SER A 701 -19.34 -26.65 19.49
C SER A 701 -18.78 -27.05 18.11
N ARG A 702 -17.51 -26.75 17.82
CA ARG A 702 -16.88 -26.98 16.49
C ARG A 702 -15.96 -28.21 16.44
N PHE A 703 -15.38 -28.57 17.58
CA PHE A 703 -14.60 -29.80 17.75
C PHE A 703 -15.52 -30.98 18.13
N THR A 704 -16.25 -31.49 17.14
CA THR A 704 -17.27 -32.54 17.31
C THR A 704 -16.71 -33.97 17.28
N HIS A 705 -15.53 -34.17 16.70
CA HIS A 705 -15.01 -35.50 16.38
C HIS A 705 -13.79 -35.90 17.23
N PHE A 706 -14.02 -36.75 18.24
CA PHE A 706 -12.98 -37.21 19.17
C PHE A 706 -12.38 -38.56 18.75
N PHE A 707 -11.05 -38.62 18.70
CA PHE A 707 -10.24 -39.81 18.47
C PHE A 707 -9.34 -40.06 19.68
N GLU A 708 -9.57 -41.19 20.34
CA GLU A 708 -8.79 -41.62 21.52
C GLU A 708 -7.68 -42.57 21.10
N PHE A 709 -6.47 -42.30 21.58
CA PHE A 709 -5.25 -43.05 21.29
C PHE A 709 -4.78 -43.73 22.59
N PRO A 710 -5.17 -45.00 22.83
CA PRO A 710 -4.86 -45.70 24.08
C PRO A 710 -3.37 -46.01 24.22
N ASP A 711 -2.92 -46.18 25.45
CA ASP A 711 -1.57 -46.65 25.74
C ASP A 711 -1.34 -48.07 25.20
N TRP A 712 -0.18 -48.26 24.60
CA TRP A 712 0.25 -49.52 23.99
C TRP A 712 0.41 -50.60 25.05
N THR A 713 0.04 -51.84 24.74
CA THR A 713 0.31 -53.00 25.60
C THR A 713 1.77 -53.45 25.51
N ALA A 714 2.21 -54.34 26.40
CA ALA A 714 3.56 -54.90 26.31
C ALA A 714 3.75 -55.74 25.03
N GLY A 715 2.72 -56.47 24.60
CA GLY A 715 2.73 -57.20 23.32
C GLY A 715 2.84 -56.25 22.13
N ASP A 716 2.08 -55.15 22.13
CA ASP A 716 2.13 -54.10 21.11
C ASP A 716 3.56 -53.57 20.88
N CYS A 717 4.32 -53.41 21.97
CA CYS A 717 5.73 -52.99 21.93
C CYS A 717 6.67 -54.05 21.34
N VAL A 718 6.43 -55.34 21.63
CA VAL A 718 7.21 -56.45 21.06
C VAL A 718 6.91 -56.60 19.56
N ASP A 719 5.63 -56.52 19.16
CA ASP A 719 5.19 -56.59 17.77
C ASP A 719 5.86 -55.52 16.89
N LEU A 720 5.98 -54.27 17.39
CA LEU A 720 6.69 -53.23 16.65
C LEU A 720 8.19 -53.56 16.49
N ILE A 721 8.84 -54.10 17.52
CA ILE A 721 10.24 -54.50 17.44
C ILE A 721 10.42 -55.68 16.48
N GLN A 722 9.52 -56.65 16.48
CA GLN A 722 9.53 -57.76 15.50
C GLN A 722 9.35 -57.25 14.07
N LYS A 723 8.40 -56.35 13.82
CA LYS A 723 8.18 -55.72 12.51
C LYS A 723 9.41 -54.94 12.03
N ARG A 724 10.06 -54.17 12.91
CA ARG A 724 11.32 -53.46 12.60
C ARG A 724 12.51 -54.38 12.39
N ALA A 725 12.58 -55.47 13.15
CA ALA A 725 13.59 -56.49 12.96
C ALA A 725 13.45 -57.09 11.55
N ALA A 726 12.25 -57.55 11.17
CA ALA A 726 11.96 -58.04 9.83
C ALA A 726 12.32 -57.02 8.72
N GLN A 727 11.92 -55.75 8.88
CA GLN A 727 12.23 -54.67 7.92
C GLN A 727 13.75 -54.41 7.78
N GLY A 728 14.52 -54.52 8.86
CA GLY A 728 15.99 -54.34 8.83
C GLY A 728 16.79 -55.61 8.50
N SER A 729 16.11 -56.70 8.14
CA SER A 729 16.69 -58.06 8.01
C SER A 729 17.37 -58.56 9.28
N TYR A 730 16.86 -58.19 10.45
CA TYR A 730 17.27 -58.72 11.75
C TYR A 730 16.37 -59.87 12.21
N GLY A 731 16.98 -60.92 12.79
CA GLY A 731 16.28 -61.95 13.55
C GLY A 731 16.09 -61.53 15.01
N LEU A 732 14.96 -61.87 15.63
CA LEU A 732 14.73 -61.72 17.07
C LEU A 732 14.62 -63.11 17.71
N THR A 733 15.49 -63.43 18.68
CA THR A 733 15.38 -64.69 19.41
C THR A 733 14.16 -64.73 20.33
N ALA A 734 13.56 -65.91 20.54
CA ALA A 734 12.42 -66.06 21.44
C ALA A 734 12.72 -65.56 22.87
N ALA A 735 13.93 -65.85 23.38
CA ALA A 735 14.38 -65.34 24.69
C ALA A 735 14.47 -63.80 24.72
N ALA A 736 14.89 -63.14 23.63
CA ALA A 736 14.86 -61.68 23.54
C ALA A 736 13.43 -61.13 23.55
N ALA A 737 12.49 -61.79 22.86
CA ALA A 737 11.08 -61.40 22.86
C ALA A 737 10.45 -61.47 24.26
N THR A 738 10.72 -62.52 25.05
CA THR A 738 10.25 -62.63 26.45
C THR A 738 10.82 -61.50 27.33
N VAL A 739 12.12 -61.21 27.21
CA VAL A 739 12.75 -60.11 27.95
C VAL A 739 12.20 -58.74 27.54
N LEU A 740 11.89 -58.53 26.26
CA LEU A 740 11.18 -57.32 25.80
C LEU A 740 9.81 -57.21 26.47
N GLU A 741 9.02 -58.28 26.45
CA GLU A 741 7.65 -58.27 26.99
C GLU A 741 7.64 -57.96 28.50
N GLU A 742 8.41 -58.71 29.30
CA GLU A 742 8.55 -58.48 30.74
C GLU A 742 9.06 -57.07 31.04
N GLY A 743 10.03 -56.59 30.26
CA GLY A 743 10.58 -55.25 30.42
C GLY A 743 9.58 -54.13 30.12
N PHE A 744 8.78 -54.25 29.06
CA PHE A 744 7.70 -53.30 28.77
C PHE A 744 6.55 -53.40 29.77
N GLN A 745 6.22 -54.59 30.30
CA GLN A 745 5.26 -54.71 31.41
C GLN A 745 5.68 -53.94 32.67
N HIS A 746 6.99 -53.81 32.92
CA HIS A 746 7.52 -52.98 34.00
C HIS A 746 7.57 -51.49 33.62
N LEU A 747 8.04 -51.13 32.42
CA LEU A 747 8.12 -49.74 31.97
C LEU A 747 6.75 -49.04 31.92
N ARG A 748 5.68 -49.76 31.56
CA ARG A 748 4.29 -49.25 31.56
C ARG A 748 3.74 -48.91 32.95
N LYS A 749 4.38 -49.38 34.03
CA LYS A 749 3.98 -49.10 35.43
C LYS A 749 4.74 -47.92 36.05
N LEU A 750 5.68 -47.32 35.30
CA LEU A 750 6.49 -46.19 35.75
C LEU A 750 5.96 -44.89 35.16
N ASP A 751 6.10 -43.81 35.92
CA ASP A 751 5.78 -42.45 35.45
C ASP A 751 6.65 -42.08 34.23
N GLY A 752 6.07 -41.34 33.30
CA GLY A 752 6.74 -40.91 32.07
C GLY A 752 6.87 -41.98 30.99
N TRP A 753 6.04 -43.03 31.00
CA TRP A 753 5.87 -43.96 29.86
C TRP A 753 5.52 -43.19 28.56
N GLY A 754 6.25 -43.48 27.48
CA GLY A 754 6.21 -42.74 26.22
C GLY A 754 5.84 -43.59 25.00
N ASN A 755 5.18 -44.74 25.20
CA ASN A 755 4.70 -45.63 24.14
C ASN A 755 5.76 -45.89 23.06
N ALA A 756 5.46 -45.63 21.78
CA ALA A 756 6.41 -45.86 20.68
C ALA A 756 7.76 -45.16 20.89
N ARG A 757 7.80 -43.97 21.52
CA ARG A 757 9.06 -43.25 21.76
C ARG A 757 10.02 -44.04 22.67
N ASP A 758 9.50 -44.88 23.56
CA ASP A 758 10.32 -45.74 24.41
C ASP A 758 10.67 -47.08 23.74
N VAL A 759 9.77 -47.62 22.92
CA VAL A 759 10.07 -48.76 22.04
C VAL A 759 11.23 -48.40 21.08
N ASP A 760 11.23 -47.17 20.55
CA ASP A 760 12.31 -46.62 19.73
C ASP A 760 13.65 -46.51 20.47
N LYS A 761 13.63 -46.08 21.75
CA LYS A 761 14.83 -46.03 22.60
C LYS A 761 15.36 -47.43 22.86
N VAL A 762 14.49 -48.37 23.28
CA VAL A 762 14.87 -49.78 23.54
C VAL A 762 15.42 -50.42 22.26
N TRP A 763 14.78 -50.19 21.10
CA TRP A 763 15.25 -50.70 19.81
C TRP A 763 16.66 -50.18 19.46
N LYS A 764 16.89 -48.86 19.52
CA LYS A 764 18.19 -48.24 19.24
C LYS A 764 19.27 -48.71 20.23
N ALA A 765 18.94 -48.77 21.52
CA ALA A 765 19.87 -49.27 22.55
C ALA A 765 20.20 -50.76 22.34
N SER A 766 19.22 -51.60 21.99
CA SER A 766 19.46 -53.02 21.68
C SER A 766 20.35 -53.21 20.45
N LEU A 767 20.19 -52.35 19.42
CA LEU A 767 21.10 -52.34 18.26
C LEU A 767 22.52 -51.92 18.64
N GLN A 768 22.68 -50.94 19.56
CA GLN A 768 24.00 -50.55 20.08
C GLN A 768 24.65 -51.69 20.85
N GLN A 769 23.96 -52.29 21.81
CA GLN A 769 24.47 -53.44 22.58
C GLN A 769 24.81 -54.63 21.68
N ARG A 770 24.05 -54.87 20.61
CA ARG A 770 24.42 -55.84 19.57
C ARG A 770 25.70 -55.44 18.85
N ALA A 771 25.88 -54.17 18.48
CA ALA A 771 27.11 -53.71 17.82
C ALA A 771 28.34 -53.94 18.71
N ASP A 772 28.23 -53.57 19.99
CA ASP A 772 29.27 -53.77 21.00
C ASP A 772 29.60 -55.28 21.15
N ARG A 773 28.58 -56.14 21.32
CA ARG A 773 28.77 -57.61 21.38
C ARG A 773 29.45 -58.19 20.14
N VAL A 774 29.05 -57.77 18.94
CA VAL A 774 29.58 -58.31 17.68
C VAL A 774 31.05 -57.94 17.51
N VAL A 775 31.46 -56.74 17.93
CA VAL A 775 32.86 -56.31 17.95
C VAL A 775 33.67 -57.12 18.99
N GLU A 776 33.17 -57.29 20.21
CA GLU A 776 33.89 -58.00 21.27
C GLU A 776 34.05 -59.50 21.01
N LYS A 777 33.02 -60.18 20.48
CA LYS A 777 33.00 -61.65 20.34
C LYS A 777 33.41 -62.16 18.97
N SER A 778 33.59 -61.28 17.97
CA SER A 778 33.91 -61.68 16.58
C SER A 778 32.93 -62.70 15.98
N GLU A 779 31.64 -62.63 16.35
CA GLU A 779 30.59 -63.51 15.84
C GLU A 779 30.22 -63.17 14.38
N GLY A 780 29.91 -64.20 13.60
CA GLY A 780 29.64 -64.09 12.16
C GLY A 780 28.39 -63.28 11.77
N ALA A 781 28.26 -63.04 10.47
CA ALA A 781 27.43 -61.98 9.87
C ALA A 781 25.89 -62.04 10.07
N GLU A 782 25.34 -62.89 10.92
CA GLU A 782 23.90 -62.95 11.17
C GLU A 782 23.40 -61.75 12.01
N LYS A 783 22.35 -61.09 11.49
CA LYS A 783 21.74 -59.91 12.10
C LYS A 783 20.78 -60.28 13.24
N THR A 784 21.20 -61.10 14.19
CA THR A 784 20.30 -61.59 15.24
C THR A 784 20.44 -60.80 16.55
N LEU A 785 19.30 -60.39 17.13
CA LEU A 785 19.17 -59.81 18.46
C LEU A 785 18.91 -60.90 19.51
N GLN A 786 19.78 -60.93 20.51
CA GLN A 786 19.77 -61.89 21.61
C GLN A 786 19.29 -61.23 22.91
N ALA A 787 18.90 -62.05 23.90
CA ALA A 787 18.48 -61.55 25.22
C ALA A 787 19.57 -60.68 25.89
N SER A 788 20.85 -61.00 25.66
CA SER A 788 22.01 -60.22 26.12
C SER A 788 22.06 -58.79 25.58
N ASP A 789 21.42 -58.52 24.43
CA ASP A 789 21.46 -57.20 23.79
C ASP A 789 20.30 -56.32 24.30
N VAL A 790 19.16 -56.97 24.56
CA VAL A 790 17.93 -56.33 25.03
C VAL A 790 17.95 -56.05 26.53
N GLN A 791 18.46 -56.99 27.33
CA GLN A 791 18.40 -56.92 28.79
C GLN A 791 19.12 -55.68 29.37
N PRO A 792 20.31 -55.27 28.87
CA PRO A 792 20.92 -54.00 29.27
C PRO A 792 20.14 -52.78 28.76
N ALA A 793 19.63 -52.83 27.52
CA ALA A 793 18.86 -51.73 26.92
C ALA A 793 17.60 -51.38 27.74
N ILE A 794 16.86 -52.39 28.19
CA ILE A 794 15.71 -52.24 29.08
C ILE A 794 16.15 -51.89 30.51
N GLY A 795 17.17 -52.59 31.03
CA GLY A 795 17.69 -52.35 32.38
C GLY A 795 18.12 -50.91 32.60
N ASN A 796 18.81 -50.32 31.62
CA ASN A 796 19.24 -48.92 31.64
C ASN A 796 18.04 -47.95 31.60
N LEU A 797 17.03 -48.21 30.76
CA LEU A 797 15.83 -47.37 30.68
C LEU A 797 14.96 -47.46 31.94
N LEU A 798 14.86 -48.64 32.56
CA LEU A 798 14.22 -48.84 33.86
C LEU A 798 15.00 -48.13 34.98
N ALA A 799 16.32 -48.26 35.02
CA ALA A 799 17.17 -47.62 36.03
C ALA A 799 17.11 -46.09 35.95
N ALA A 800 17.07 -45.53 34.74
CA ALA A 800 16.93 -44.09 34.50
C ALA A 800 15.58 -43.50 34.96
N ARG A 801 14.54 -44.34 35.16
CA ARG A 801 13.19 -43.93 35.56
C ARG A 801 12.75 -44.38 36.95
N ARG A 802 13.58 -45.15 37.66
CA ARG A 802 13.32 -45.43 39.08
C ARG A 802 13.59 -44.16 39.89
N PRO A 803 12.70 -43.75 40.81
CA PRO A 803 13.00 -42.64 41.70
C PRO A 803 14.21 -43.01 42.57
N LYS A 804 15.22 -42.13 42.61
CA LYS A 804 16.35 -42.30 43.54
C LYS A 804 15.84 -42.05 44.96
N ALA A 805 16.03 -43.02 45.86
CA ALA A 805 15.77 -42.81 47.27
C ALA A 805 16.74 -41.75 47.85
N ALA A 806 16.20 -40.80 48.62
CA ALA A 806 17.01 -39.77 49.28
C ALA A 806 17.93 -40.40 50.35
N PRO A 807 19.18 -39.93 50.50
CA PRO A 807 20.11 -40.48 51.49
C PRO A 807 19.77 -39.99 52.91
N SER A 808 19.75 -40.90 53.88
CA SER A 808 19.56 -40.57 55.30
C SER A 808 20.84 -40.05 55.95
N MET A 809 20.85 -38.83 56.48
CA MET A 809 21.95 -38.34 57.31
C MET A 809 21.85 -38.85 58.76
N PRO A 810 22.98 -39.18 59.42
CA PRO A 810 23.02 -39.49 60.84
C PRO A 810 23.01 -38.19 61.69
N MET A 811 22.37 -38.27 62.85
CA MET A 811 22.27 -37.18 63.83
C MET A 811 23.59 -36.97 64.58
N PHE A 812 24.06 -35.73 64.71
CA PHE A 812 25.14 -35.37 65.65
C PHE A 812 24.86 -34.03 66.34
N SER A 813 25.30 -33.91 67.59
CA SER A 813 25.00 -32.80 68.50
C SER A 813 25.85 -31.56 68.24
N TRP A 814 25.27 -30.38 68.48
CA TRP A 814 25.96 -29.09 68.44
C TRP A 814 26.51 -28.72 69.83
N ASP A 815 27.73 -29.17 70.14
CA ASP A 815 28.55 -28.61 71.23
C ASP A 815 30.02 -28.59 70.77
N ASP A 816 30.79 -27.63 71.30
CA ASP A 816 32.19 -27.31 70.96
C ASP A 816 32.49 -26.82 69.53
N LEU A 817 32.21 -25.53 69.32
CA LEU A 817 32.82 -24.71 68.26
C LEU A 817 33.89 -23.81 68.89
N SER A 818 35.16 -24.23 68.81
CA SER A 818 36.31 -23.36 69.13
C SER A 818 37.32 -23.34 67.98
N CYS A 819 37.70 -22.13 67.56
CA CYS A 819 38.58 -21.90 66.42
C CYS A 819 40.00 -22.44 66.64
N GLN A 820 40.59 -23.00 65.56
CA GLN A 820 41.98 -22.70 65.20
C GLN A 820 42.28 -23.06 63.74
N MET A 821 42.70 -22.04 62.96
CA MET A 821 43.37 -22.23 61.68
C MET A 821 44.84 -22.63 61.92
N PRO A 822 45.47 -23.32 60.94
CA PRO A 822 46.69 -22.74 60.40
C PRO A 822 46.82 -22.82 58.87
N ASP A 823 47.09 -21.66 58.26
CA ASP A 823 48.19 -21.39 57.30
C ASP A 823 48.78 -22.58 56.51
N SER A 824 48.90 -22.58 55.17
CA SER A 824 49.67 -21.54 54.46
C SER A 824 49.79 -21.76 52.91
N ARG A 825 49.76 -20.63 52.19
CA ARG A 825 50.61 -20.23 51.03
C ARG A 825 50.66 -21.01 49.68
N THR A 826 49.93 -20.45 48.70
CA THR A 826 50.38 -19.97 47.35
C THR A 826 51.24 -20.90 46.45
N LYS A 827 50.84 -21.18 45.19
CA LYS A 827 50.86 -20.21 44.06
C LYS A 827 50.09 -20.67 42.79
N GLU A 828 49.53 -19.67 42.09
CA GLU A 828 49.35 -19.50 40.63
C GLU A 828 48.42 -20.44 39.79
N GLN A 829 47.46 -19.78 39.10
CA GLN A 829 46.55 -20.22 38.01
C GLN A 829 47.20 -19.92 36.62
N PRO A 830 46.58 -20.13 35.41
CA PRO A 830 45.20 -20.55 35.04
C PRO A 830 45.17 -21.77 34.05
N THR A 831 44.10 -22.29 33.42
CA THR A 831 42.79 -21.75 32.94
C THR A 831 41.64 -22.80 32.92
N GLU A 832 40.39 -22.27 32.90
CA GLU A 832 39.17 -22.81 32.24
C GLU A 832 38.67 -24.25 32.49
N SER A 833 37.57 -24.38 33.26
CA SER A 833 36.19 -24.48 32.72
C SER A 833 35.24 -25.09 33.77
N LEU A 834 34.07 -24.48 33.99
CA LEU A 834 33.13 -24.89 35.04
C LEU A 834 31.68 -24.97 34.52
N LYS A 835 31.00 -26.07 34.89
CA LYS A 835 29.55 -26.29 34.70
C LYS A 835 28.86 -26.51 36.05
N LEU A 836 27.80 -25.74 36.27
CA LEU A 836 26.45 -26.12 36.73
C LEU A 836 26.23 -27.32 37.68
N GLY A 837 25.48 -27.03 38.75
CA GLY A 837 24.62 -27.87 39.60
C GLY A 837 24.10 -26.98 40.75
N GLU A 838 22.80 -26.63 40.85
CA GLU A 838 21.68 -27.42 41.46
C GLU A 838 21.95 -27.79 42.94
N ALA A 839 21.05 -27.63 43.92
CA ALA A 839 19.67 -27.09 44.01
C ALA A 839 19.53 -26.30 45.36
N GLU A 840 18.40 -25.95 45.99
CA GLU A 840 16.95 -26.25 45.83
C GLU A 840 16.09 -25.05 46.34
N ALA A 841 14.91 -25.24 46.96
CA ALA A 841 13.93 -24.16 47.26
C ALA A 841 13.26 -24.21 48.65
N THR A 842 12.80 -23.05 49.15
CA THR A 842 11.58 -22.85 50.01
C THR A 842 11.28 -21.34 50.18
N PRO A 843 10.04 -20.94 50.57
CA PRO A 843 9.02 -20.45 49.64
C PRO A 843 8.89 -18.91 49.60
N ALA A 844 8.51 -18.37 48.43
CA ALA A 844 8.14 -16.95 48.29
C ALA A 844 6.66 -16.71 48.65
N PRO A 845 6.33 -15.59 49.32
CA PRO A 845 4.95 -15.20 49.62
C PRO A 845 4.24 -14.64 48.36
N ALA A 846 2.91 -14.49 48.44
CA ALA A 846 2.13 -13.89 47.37
C ALA A 846 2.42 -12.39 47.24
N GLU A 847 2.75 -11.93 46.03
CA GLU A 847 2.92 -10.51 45.70
C GLU A 847 1.86 -10.00 44.74
N ALA A 848 1.64 -8.68 44.80
CA ALA A 848 0.48 -7.99 44.26
C ALA A 848 0.69 -7.52 42.81
N ALA A 849 -0.24 -6.69 42.33
CA ALA A 849 -0.12 -5.97 41.06
C ALA A 849 1.20 -5.16 40.98
N PRO A 850 1.76 -4.93 39.78
CA PRO A 850 3.00 -4.18 39.64
C PRO A 850 2.82 -2.74 40.14
N ASP A 851 3.64 -2.34 41.12
CA ASP A 851 3.72 -0.96 41.57
C ASP A 851 4.26 -0.04 40.45
N PRO A 852 3.88 1.24 40.45
CA PRO A 852 4.43 2.23 39.53
C PRO A 852 5.93 2.40 39.78
N MET A 853 6.71 2.59 38.71
CA MET A 853 8.18 2.69 38.78
C MET A 853 8.62 3.77 39.78
N ASP A 854 9.47 3.40 40.73
CA ASP A 854 9.99 4.29 41.77
C ASP A 854 10.90 5.37 41.14
N MET A 855 10.39 6.60 41.04
CA MET A 855 10.97 7.69 40.23
C MET A 855 12.12 8.46 40.91
N GLU A 856 12.78 7.86 41.91
CA GLU A 856 13.79 8.53 42.76
C GLU A 856 15.19 7.90 42.75
N GLN A 857 15.43 6.79 42.03
CA GLN A 857 16.79 6.22 41.97
C GLN A 857 17.73 7.07 41.10
N ARG A 858 18.82 7.54 41.72
CA ARG A 858 19.90 8.31 41.08
C ARG A 858 20.92 7.38 40.44
N ASP A 859 21.19 7.59 39.15
CA ASP A 859 22.17 6.79 38.41
C ASP A 859 23.60 6.94 38.95
N PRO A 860 24.39 5.85 39.03
CA PRO A 860 25.79 5.92 39.49
C PRO A 860 26.66 6.76 38.55
N GLY A 861 27.07 7.94 39.01
CA GLY A 861 28.02 8.83 38.31
C GLY A 861 27.51 10.25 38.03
N VAL A 862 26.23 10.53 38.27
CA VAL A 862 25.66 11.90 38.17
C VAL A 862 26.12 12.75 39.36
N SER A 863 26.52 14.01 39.15
CA SER A 863 26.92 14.90 40.25
C SER A 863 25.74 15.38 41.10
N ASP A 864 26.00 15.94 42.28
CA ASP A 864 24.94 16.49 43.15
C ASP A 864 24.24 17.70 42.51
N GLU A 865 24.98 18.51 41.75
CA GLU A 865 24.45 19.69 41.05
C GLU A 865 23.57 19.28 39.87
N ASP A 866 24.06 18.37 39.01
CA ASP A 866 23.29 17.86 37.85
C ASP A 866 21.98 17.18 38.28
N TRP A 867 22.01 16.44 39.39
CA TRP A 867 20.82 15.76 39.92
C TRP A 867 19.76 16.76 40.43
N GLN A 868 20.19 17.84 41.09
CA GLN A 868 19.28 18.90 41.54
C GLN A 868 18.69 19.69 40.37
N GLU A 869 19.50 20.02 39.35
CA GLU A 869 19.01 20.69 38.14
C GLU A 869 17.99 19.81 37.39
N LEU A 870 18.23 18.50 37.32
CA LEU A 870 17.32 17.55 36.68
C LEU A 870 16.02 17.32 37.47
N GLN A 871 16.05 17.33 38.81
CA GLN A 871 14.84 17.36 39.64
C GLN A 871 14.04 18.65 39.44
N GLN A 872 14.70 19.82 39.45
CA GLN A 872 14.05 21.11 39.22
C GLN A 872 13.43 21.19 37.81
N ALA A 873 14.11 20.66 36.79
CA ALA A 873 13.58 20.57 35.43
C ALA A 873 12.35 19.64 35.34
N LYS A 874 12.35 18.49 36.05
CA LYS A 874 11.18 17.60 36.15
C LYS A 874 9.99 18.28 36.83
N GLU A 875 10.21 18.99 37.94
CA GLU A 875 9.14 19.73 38.63
C GLU A 875 8.58 20.86 37.76
N ALA A 876 9.44 21.63 37.10
CA ALA A 876 9.02 22.70 36.19
C ALA A 876 8.21 22.14 35.00
N PHE A 877 8.62 21.01 34.43
CA PHE A 877 7.89 20.35 33.35
C PHE A 877 6.51 19.84 33.80
N ALA A 878 6.44 19.18 34.96
CA ALA A 878 5.17 18.70 35.52
C ALA A 878 4.20 19.85 35.87
N GLN A 879 4.73 20.99 36.36
CA GLN A 879 3.93 22.21 36.59
C GLN A 879 3.40 22.80 35.28
N GLU A 880 4.18 22.77 34.20
CA GLU A 880 3.78 23.26 32.89
C GLU A 880 2.75 22.34 32.21
N GLU A 881 2.91 21.02 32.27
CA GLU A 881 1.87 20.07 31.83
C GLU A 881 0.57 20.28 32.61
N ALA A 882 0.63 20.45 33.94
CA ALA A 882 -0.53 20.76 34.77
C ALA A 882 -1.12 22.17 34.50
N ARG A 883 -0.36 23.11 33.91
CA ARG A 883 -0.88 24.40 33.43
C ARG A 883 -1.62 24.22 32.11
N VAL A 884 -0.99 23.58 31.13
CA VAL A 884 -1.56 23.33 29.79
C VAL A 884 -2.83 22.47 29.87
N ALA A 885 -2.86 21.45 30.73
CA ALA A 885 -4.06 20.63 30.94
C ALA A 885 -5.25 21.45 31.46
N ARG A 886 -5.02 22.40 32.39
CA ARG A 886 -6.06 23.31 32.89
C ARG A 886 -6.52 24.30 31.82
N GLU A 887 -5.59 24.90 31.07
CA GLU A 887 -5.92 25.81 29.96
C GLU A 887 -6.74 25.11 28.87
N LEU A 888 -6.45 23.84 28.58
CA LEU A 888 -7.23 23.02 27.63
C LEU A 888 -8.64 22.74 28.17
N GLN A 889 -8.77 22.42 29.46
CA GLN A 889 -10.04 22.14 30.11
C GLN A 889 -10.95 23.39 30.17
N GLU A 890 -10.39 24.56 30.49
CA GLU A 890 -11.09 25.85 30.42
C GLU A 890 -11.53 26.19 28.99
N LEU A 891 -10.70 25.89 27.98
CA LEU A 891 -11.06 26.06 26.56
C LEU A 891 -12.23 25.16 26.13
N GLU A 892 -12.25 23.90 26.58
CA GLU A 892 -13.36 22.99 26.33
C GLU A 892 -14.67 23.47 26.98
N GLU A 893 -14.62 23.94 28.23
CA GLU A 893 -15.81 24.47 28.90
C GLU A 893 -16.35 25.72 28.19
N ARG A 894 -15.47 26.66 27.82
CA ARG A 894 -15.88 27.85 27.05
C ARG A 894 -16.48 27.50 25.68
N LEU A 895 -15.97 26.48 24.99
CA LEU A 895 -16.55 25.98 23.75
C LEU A 895 -17.92 25.33 23.96
N LYS A 896 -18.12 24.59 25.06
CA LYS A 896 -19.42 24.03 25.45
C LYS A 896 -20.43 25.13 25.79
N GLU A 897 -20.01 26.18 26.50
CA GLU A 897 -20.85 27.36 26.80
C GLU A 897 -21.24 28.13 25.52
N GLU A 898 -20.30 28.39 24.61
CA GLU A 898 -20.60 29.04 23.33
C GLU A 898 -21.55 28.21 22.46
N ALA A 899 -21.39 26.87 22.45
CA ALA A 899 -22.30 25.97 21.75
C ALA A 899 -23.72 26.04 22.34
N ALA A 900 -23.86 25.92 23.67
CA ALA A 900 -25.14 26.02 24.36
C ALA A 900 -25.81 27.39 24.15
N ARG A 901 -25.03 28.47 24.15
CA ARG A 901 -25.53 29.83 23.89
C ARG A 901 -26.03 29.99 22.45
N ARG A 902 -25.30 29.47 21.46
CA ARG A 902 -25.74 29.43 20.05
C ARG A 902 -26.97 28.55 19.82
N GLU A 903 -27.22 27.58 20.69
CA GLU A 903 -28.41 26.72 20.66
C GLU A 903 -29.62 27.40 21.31
N GLN A 904 -29.43 28.10 22.44
CA GLN A 904 -30.45 28.98 23.03
C GLN A 904 -30.85 30.13 22.10
N GLU A 905 -29.90 30.81 21.45
CA GLU A 905 -30.18 31.85 20.44
C GLU A 905 -30.97 31.31 19.24
N ARG A 906 -30.84 30.02 18.93
CA ARG A 906 -31.62 29.31 17.90
C ARG A 906 -33.06 29.01 18.32
N CYS A 907 -33.36 29.05 19.62
CA CYS A 907 -34.65 28.66 20.21
C CYS A 907 -35.55 29.84 20.62
N ILE A 908 -35.19 31.09 20.29
CA ILE A 908 -36.03 32.27 20.59
C ILE A 908 -37.13 32.41 19.52
N PRO A 909 -38.43 32.31 19.85
CA PRO A 909 -39.50 32.55 18.89
C PRO A 909 -39.64 34.05 18.62
N ARG A 910 -39.39 34.48 17.37
CA ARG A 910 -39.62 35.87 16.95
C ARG A 910 -41.12 36.17 16.88
N SER A 911 -41.59 36.99 17.81
CA SER A 911 -42.94 37.55 17.81
C SER A 911 -43.13 38.57 16.67
N THR A 912 -44.35 38.64 16.17
CA THR A 912 -44.78 39.47 15.04
C THR A 912 -44.78 40.97 15.37
N GLY A 913 -44.27 41.83 14.47
CA GLY A 913 -44.36 43.29 14.57
C GLY A 913 -43.99 44.02 13.27
N THR A 914 -44.96 44.71 12.67
CA THR A 914 -44.90 45.43 11.39
C THR A 914 -44.12 46.75 11.43
N SER A 915 -43.31 47.07 10.40
CA SER A 915 -43.53 48.24 9.50
C SER A 915 -42.54 48.28 8.31
N PHE A 916 -42.78 49.18 7.35
CA PHE A 916 -42.09 49.35 6.06
C PHE A 916 -40.66 49.95 6.17
N ALA A 917 -39.72 49.49 5.34
CA ALA A 917 -39.09 50.26 4.23
C ALA A 917 -37.75 49.66 3.71
N SER A 918 -37.63 49.56 2.38
CA SER A 918 -36.41 49.56 1.52
C SER A 918 -35.02 49.21 2.13
N TYR A 919 -34.37 48.14 1.62
CA TYR A 919 -33.27 48.22 0.65
C TYR A 919 -32.82 46.82 0.13
N THR A 920 -32.13 46.83 -1.01
CA THR A 920 -31.75 45.77 -1.98
C THR A 920 -30.88 44.56 -1.53
N ARG A 921 -30.89 43.49 -2.36
CA ARG A 921 -29.91 42.37 -2.53
C ARG A 921 -29.86 41.31 -1.41
N ASP A 922 -29.96 39.99 -1.62
CA ASP A 922 -29.72 39.09 -2.77
C ASP A 922 -30.62 37.84 -2.68
N GLY A 923 -30.82 37.14 -3.81
CA GLY A 923 -31.73 35.99 -3.89
C GLY A 923 -31.03 34.63 -3.99
N SER A 924 -31.23 33.76 -2.99
CA SER A 924 -31.03 32.30 -3.12
C SER A 924 -31.68 31.52 -1.96
N CYS A 925 -33.02 31.50 -1.89
CA CYS A 925 -33.75 30.66 -0.93
C CYS A 925 -34.89 29.89 -1.58
N ALA A 926 -34.55 29.01 -2.53
CA ALA A 926 -35.49 28.17 -3.26
C ALA A 926 -34.95 26.73 -3.43
N ASN A 927 -34.58 26.05 -2.34
CA ASN A 927 -34.41 24.58 -2.36
C ASN A 927 -34.51 23.87 -0.99
N MET A 928 -34.95 24.55 0.08
CA MET A 928 -34.98 23.96 1.43
C MET A 928 -36.26 23.14 1.72
N LYS A 929 -37.28 23.19 0.84
CA LYS A 929 -38.53 22.42 0.98
C LYS A 929 -38.38 20.96 0.55
N SER A 930 -37.67 20.69 -0.55
CA SER A 930 -37.43 19.32 -1.04
C SER A 930 -36.59 18.48 -0.06
N LEU A 931 -35.62 19.10 0.63
CA LEU A 931 -34.79 18.42 1.62
C LEU A 931 -35.58 17.93 2.85
N LEU A 932 -36.59 18.69 3.29
CA LEU A 932 -37.42 18.33 4.43
C LEU A 932 -38.34 17.14 4.13
N ASP A 933 -38.90 17.10 2.92
CA ASP A 933 -39.74 15.98 2.47
C ASP A 933 -38.90 14.73 2.19
N PHE A 934 -37.65 14.88 1.71
CA PHE A 934 -36.70 13.77 1.55
C PHE A 934 -36.25 13.17 2.89
N LEU A 935 -35.98 14.01 3.89
CA LEU A 935 -35.65 13.57 5.26
C LEU A 935 -36.83 12.87 5.95
N ARG A 936 -38.08 13.30 5.68
CA ARG A 936 -39.29 12.59 6.14
C ARG A 936 -39.45 11.21 5.50
N LEU A 937 -39.09 11.06 4.22
CA LEU A 937 -39.11 9.78 3.54
C LEU A 937 -38.09 8.80 4.14
N LEU A 938 -36.88 9.28 4.43
CA LEU A 938 -35.80 8.50 5.06
C LEU A 938 -36.15 8.05 6.49
N LEU A 939 -36.78 8.92 7.31
CA LEU A 939 -37.24 8.51 8.64
C LEU A 939 -38.37 7.47 8.61
N CYS A 940 -39.24 7.49 7.59
CA CYS A 940 -40.28 6.46 7.45
C CYS A 940 -39.69 5.11 7.03
N LEU A 941 -38.64 5.10 6.21
CA LEU A 941 -37.98 3.87 5.74
C LEU A 941 -37.11 3.20 6.82
N SER A 942 -36.50 3.97 7.73
CA SER A 942 -35.67 3.39 8.81
C SER A 942 -36.48 2.74 9.94
N LEU A 943 -37.79 2.97 10.01
CA LEU A 943 -38.69 2.41 11.04
C LEU A 943 -39.41 1.11 10.61
N GLN A 944 -39.17 0.59 9.41
CA GLN A 944 -39.83 -0.63 8.90
C GLN A 944 -39.02 -1.94 9.01
N THR A 945 -37.75 -1.91 9.46
CA THR A 945 -36.86 -3.09 9.45
C THR A 945 -36.70 -3.79 10.81
N ALA A 946 -37.45 -3.39 11.82
CA ALA A 946 -37.61 -4.15 13.06
C ALA A 946 -39.09 -4.46 13.30
N TRP A 947 -39.45 -5.74 13.29
CA TRP A 947 -40.42 -6.41 14.20
C TRP A 947 -40.67 -7.86 13.72
N LYS A 948 -40.89 -8.79 14.65
CA LYS A 948 -41.31 -10.18 14.35
C LYS A 948 -42.84 -10.25 14.16
N PRO A 949 -43.37 -11.22 13.38
CA PRO A 949 -44.80 -11.32 13.14
C PRO A 949 -45.55 -11.87 14.36
N GLY A 950 -46.67 -11.24 14.75
CA GLY A 950 -47.62 -11.85 15.70
C GLY A 950 -48.29 -10.99 16.78
N MET A 951 -48.50 -9.68 16.59
CA MET A 951 -49.39 -8.88 17.45
C MET A 951 -50.17 -7.83 16.64
N THR A 952 -51.42 -7.55 17.04
CA THR A 952 -52.36 -6.66 16.33
C THR A 952 -52.98 -5.60 17.25
N LEU A 953 -53.37 -4.46 16.66
CA LEU A 953 -54.22 -3.36 17.19
C LEU A 953 -53.54 -2.38 18.21
N PRO A 954 -54.08 -1.15 18.38
CA PRO A 954 -54.51 -0.22 17.32
C PRO A 954 -54.16 1.27 17.58
N GLY A 955 -53.96 2.03 16.51
CA GLY A 955 -54.30 3.46 16.43
C GLY A 955 -53.39 4.49 17.11
N LEU A 956 -52.48 5.08 16.32
CA LEU A 956 -52.24 6.53 16.25
C LEU A 956 -51.45 6.87 14.97
#